data_AF-A0AAU8IJP2-F1
#
_entry.id   AF-A0AAU8IJP2-F1
#
_cell.length_a   1.000
_cell.length_b   1.000
_cell.length_c   1.000
_cell.angle_alpha   90.00
_cell.angle_beta   90.00
_cell.angle_gamma   90.00
#
_symmetry.space_group_name_H-M   'P 1'
#
loop_
_entity.id
_entity.type
_entity.pdbx_description
1 polymer ?
#
loop_
_entity_poly.entity_id
_entity_poly.type
_entity_poly.pdbx_seq_one_letter_code
_entity_poly.pdbx_strand_id
1 'polypeptide(L)'
;MSTFVRRAAVGAVLALLLGSSPALAASGSDVSADPNAAPSRLAASGPETRAAAANSRPVSGQNPQAGPEFKQASGIWSVTSPETVLRNTVSDADGDKSTETFEVWTTDANGKAKDKVKLVDDQYGVLVSPAVASGKTAEVTVPAGKLKPGVTYTFHTSAFDGHLYETEWSPWAKFRIAAYTTFPAPQASSSIDPVAESPQEIFRSDPGALAIRKSGGKNCSKPDDQGRQVCLKFHPASQKSQKSLFSAKASVPDLVSWCSAKPSGHDYITRNDACLNDVGSAELIFTSGGDKDKPPFGMATFNFQQRLKAYPNKTAGGSDFAEFDQQLFVTPTSIDPQLLGVRLTWNAGTVCDHCTSTQVAWKDYLTGASAGGYWLDSEVDKTQVASTTTKWTGTGKETIDLTWNMTAAVDVDLDLSAKANFGTSGNELKVRCDDLSTGSQTPGCVLPYYTPTYTVDTNLYPAAGAYYWFMQHRMTGAPGTGDAPLHYLGPDTTKTNSKGDKWTRADSRAVVCPKTWTRHPLDAALGEPTCDEFSMASTHESGGYPDAGNKYQVADGNECAQLYAAPSGSSFGIFADTRTDKSGPSTAEKCGRATIPGTQNEQAFTDLPAPSWRMLDGDAFYLSNPGFEHCTSTSSTCAWKKIS
;
A
#
# COMPACT_ATOMS: atom_id res chain seq x y z
N MET A 1 26.66 52.09 11.81
CA MET A 1 27.18 53.24 12.59
C MET A 1 27.25 52.85 14.06
N SER A 2 28.20 53.43 14.81
CA SER A 2 28.36 53.37 16.27
C SER A 2 28.58 52.01 16.95
N THR A 3 29.86 51.66 17.00
CA THR A 3 30.58 51.03 18.13
C THR A 3 30.21 51.62 19.50
N PHE A 4 30.43 50.88 20.60
CA PHE A 4 31.23 51.23 21.82
C PHE A 4 31.02 50.10 22.87
N VAL A 5 31.97 49.18 23.09
CA VAL A 5 33.14 49.24 24.02
C VAL A 5 32.82 48.82 25.47
N ARG A 6 33.58 47.81 25.94
CA ARG A 6 33.62 47.29 27.33
C ARG A 6 34.18 48.33 28.32
N ARG A 7 33.75 48.28 29.59
CA ARG A 7 34.66 48.43 30.74
C ARG A 7 34.26 47.51 31.91
N ALA A 8 35.26 46.90 32.53
CA ALA A 8 35.14 46.20 33.81
C ALA A 8 35.45 47.17 34.96
N ALA A 9 34.95 46.87 36.16
CA ALA A 9 35.37 47.50 37.40
C ALA A 9 35.62 46.41 38.45
N VAL A 10 36.87 46.32 38.92
CA VAL A 10 37.26 45.49 40.06
C VAL A 10 37.12 46.36 41.31
N GLY A 11 36.36 45.88 42.30
CA GLY A 11 36.22 46.52 43.60
C GLY A 11 36.52 45.52 44.71
N ALA A 12 37.74 45.54 45.24
CA ALA A 12 38.10 44.77 46.42
C ALA A 12 37.84 45.60 47.68
N VAL A 13 37.08 45.05 48.63
CA VAL A 13 36.97 45.59 49.99
C VAL A 13 37.33 44.48 50.97
N LEU A 14 38.35 44.75 51.78
CA LEU A 14 38.87 43.87 52.80
C LEU A 14 38.23 44.25 54.15
N ALA A 15 37.59 43.32 54.84
CA ALA A 15 37.11 43.51 56.21
C ALA A 15 37.36 42.25 57.04
N LEU A 16 38.13 42.39 58.12
CA LEU A 16 38.47 41.28 59.03
C LEU A 16 37.46 41.14 60.18
N LEU A 17 36.91 39.94 60.29
CA LEU A 17 36.70 39.16 61.52
C LEU A 17 36.27 39.87 62.83
N LEU A 18 34.98 39.77 63.15
CA LEU A 18 34.43 39.20 64.41
C LEU A 18 33.06 38.54 64.09
N GLY A 19 32.58 37.50 64.79
CA GLY A 19 33.22 36.76 65.88
C GLY A 19 32.41 35.64 66.57
N SER A 20 31.30 35.12 66.04
CA SER A 20 30.49 34.06 66.69
C SER A 20 29.72 33.15 65.71
N SER A 21 29.69 31.83 65.99
CA SER A 21 29.00 30.80 65.21
C SER A 21 27.50 30.76 65.49
N PRO A 22 26.69 30.26 64.53
CA PRO A 22 26.16 28.90 64.74
C PRO A 22 26.12 28.01 63.48
N ALA A 23 26.08 26.70 63.72
CA ALA A 23 25.61 25.61 62.84
C ALA A 23 25.82 25.74 61.31
N LEU A 24 26.83 25.04 60.79
CA LEU A 24 26.89 24.64 59.38
C LEU A 24 25.71 23.68 59.08
N ALA A 25 24.66 24.22 58.45
CA ALA A 25 23.74 23.40 57.68
C ALA A 25 24.51 22.84 56.47
N ALA A 26 24.68 21.52 56.40
CA ALA A 26 25.32 20.89 55.26
C ALA A 26 24.46 21.12 54.00
N SER A 27 25.06 21.70 52.96
CA SER A 27 24.42 21.84 51.65
C SER A 27 24.09 20.47 51.07
N GLY A 28 22.86 20.31 50.58
CA GLY A 28 22.37 19.06 50.01
C GLY A 28 23.33 18.51 48.95
N SER A 29 23.81 17.30 49.18
CA SER A 29 24.60 16.53 48.22
C SER A 29 23.65 15.68 47.40
N ASP A 30 23.76 15.69 46.07
CA ASP A 30 22.98 14.79 45.21
C ASP A 30 23.22 13.33 45.65
N VAL A 31 22.14 12.61 45.95
CA VAL A 31 22.21 11.26 46.50
C VAL A 31 22.51 10.26 45.37
N SER A 32 23.80 10.02 45.20
CA SER A 32 24.46 9.08 44.29
C SER A 32 24.71 9.54 42.85
N ALA A 33 26.01 9.74 42.57
CA ALA A 33 26.60 9.68 41.23
C ALA A 33 27.39 8.37 41.00
N ASP A 34 27.37 7.42 41.95
CA ASP A 34 28.03 6.12 41.83
C ASP A 34 26.97 5.03 41.55
N PRO A 35 26.97 4.42 40.34
CA PRO A 35 26.01 3.37 39.99
C PRO A 35 26.17 2.07 40.80
N ASN A 36 27.21 1.96 41.64
CA ASN A 36 27.48 0.79 42.47
C ASN A 36 27.36 1.09 43.98
N ALA A 37 26.87 2.27 44.36
CA ALA A 37 26.61 2.58 45.76
C ALA A 37 25.58 1.60 46.35
N ALA A 38 25.88 0.99 47.50
CA ALA A 38 25.02 -0.03 48.11
C ALA A 38 23.56 0.46 48.28
N PRO A 39 22.53 -0.38 48.05
CA PRO A 39 21.16 0.09 47.90
C PRO A 39 20.59 0.82 49.12
N SER A 40 20.99 0.43 50.33
CA SER A 40 20.61 1.10 51.58
C SER A 40 21.08 2.57 51.70
N ARG A 41 21.99 3.04 50.83
CA ARG A 41 22.33 4.46 50.69
C ARG A 41 21.29 5.26 49.90
N LEU A 42 20.48 4.56 49.10
CA LEU A 42 19.37 5.06 48.27
C LEU A 42 18.04 4.56 48.88
N ALA A 43 17.79 4.96 50.13
CA ALA A 43 16.65 4.53 50.95
C ALA A 43 15.29 5.10 50.48
N ALA A 44 14.96 4.98 49.20
CA ALA A 44 13.79 5.56 48.54
C ALA A 44 12.48 4.87 48.94
N SER A 45 12.51 3.60 49.36
CA SER A 45 11.34 2.87 49.86
C SER A 45 11.05 3.11 51.36
N GLY A 46 11.94 3.80 52.09
CA GLY A 46 11.85 4.03 53.53
C GLY A 46 13.16 3.70 54.29
N PRO A 47 13.28 4.04 55.58
CA PRO A 47 14.48 3.76 56.38
C PRO A 47 14.51 2.31 56.90
N GLU A 48 15.71 1.74 57.06
CA GLU A 48 15.85 0.44 57.75
C GLU A 48 15.52 0.53 59.24
N THR A 49 14.93 -0.54 59.79
CA THR A 49 14.62 -0.67 61.22
C THR A 49 15.60 -1.59 61.92
N ARG A 50 16.34 -1.06 62.91
CA ARG A 50 17.35 -1.84 63.66
C ARG A 50 16.77 -3.00 64.48
N ALA A 51 15.46 -3.01 64.73
CA ALA A 51 14.77 -4.08 65.43
C ALA A 51 14.62 -5.36 64.58
N ALA A 52 14.64 -5.24 63.25
CA ALA A 52 14.49 -6.36 62.32
C ALA A 52 15.82 -7.02 61.92
N ALA A 53 16.95 -6.70 62.57
CA ALA A 53 18.29 -7.16 62.16
C ALA A 53 18.51 -8.69 62.24
N ALA A 54 17.53 -9.46 62.70
CA ALA A 54 17.51 -10.93 62.72
C ALA A 54 16.62 -11.57 61.64
N ASN A 55 15.85 -10.76 60.90
CA ASN A 55 15.02 -11.22 59.79
C ASN A 55 15.88 -11.55 58.57
N SER A 56 15.34 -12.37 57.67
CA SER A 56 15.86 -12.53 56.32
C SER A 56 15.76 -11.19 55.59
N ARG A 57 16.73 -10.89 54.70
CA ARG A 57 16.62 -9.76 53.79
C ARG A 57 15.85 -10.20 52.54
N PRO A 58 15.03 -9.33 51.94
CA PRO A 58 14.47 -9.58 50.63
C PRO A 58 15.60 -9.62 49.59
N VAL A 59 15.33 -10.16 48.41
CA VAL A 59 16.29 -10.30 47.31
C VAL A 59 15.57 -10.03 45.99
N SER A 60 16.12 -9.14 45.15
CA SER A 60 15.63 -8.94 43.79
C SER A 60 16.07 -10.09 42.86
N GLY A 61 15.23 -10.33 41.86
CA GLY A 61 15.40 -11.39 40.89
C GLY A 61 16.63 -11.19 40.02
N GLN A 62 17.12 -12.29 39.46
CA GLN A 62 18.33 -12.28 38.66
C GLN A 62 18.09 -11.94 37.17
N ASN A 63 16.83 -11.67 36.79
CA ASN A 63 16.42 -11.43 35.40
C ASN A 63 15.52 -10.18 35.25
N PRO A 64 15.99 -8.97 35.59
CA PRO A 64 15.22 -7.75 35.36
C PRO A 64 14.87 -7.57 33.86
N GLN A 65 13.63 -7.15 33.59
CA GLN A 65 13.02 -7.09 32.26
C GLN A 65 12.47 -5.69 31.93
N ALA A 66 12.63 -5.29 30.67
CA ALA A 66 12.02 -4.07 30.13
C ALA A 66 11.11 -4.37 28.94
N GLY A 67 10.00 -3.64 28.82
CA GLY A 67 9.01 -3.81 27.75
C GLY A 67 8.02 -2.63 27.66
N PRO A 68 6.97 -2.74 26.83
CA PRO A 68 6.69 -3.83 25.88
C PRO A 68 7.72 -3.90 24.74
N GLU A 69 7.89 -5.03 24.03
CA GLU A 69 7.11 -6.28 24.07
C GLU A 69 7.63 -7.30 25.12
N PHE A 70 8.60 -6.94 25.97
CA PHE A 70 9.38 -7.88 26.81
C PHE A 70 10.05 -8.99 25.99
N LYS A 71 10.71 -8.59 24.89
CA LYS A 71 11.55 -9.48 24.06
C LYS A 71 12.99 -9.03 24.09
N GLN A 72 13.92 -9.96 24.14
CA GLN A 72 15.35 -9.70 24.23
C GLN A 72 16.07 -10.20 22.98
N ALA A 73 16.98 -9.38 22.44
CA ALA A 73 17.88 -9.75 21.35
C ALA A 73 19.32 -9.46 21.78
N SER A 74 20.21 -10.44 21.67
CA SER A 74 21.64 -10.30 22.03
C SER A 74 21.89 -9.70 23.42
N GLY A 75 21.07 -10.06 24.42
CA GLY A 75 21.18 -9.56 25.79
C GLY A 75 20.56 -8.17 26.05
N ILE A 76 19.95 -7.54 25.05
CA ILE A 76 19.29 -6.22 25.16
C ILE A 76 17.78 -6.39 24.97
N TRP A 77 16.98 -5.88 25.90
CA TRP A 77 15.52 -5.81 25.77
C TRP A 77 15.15 -4.79 24.69
N SER A 78 14.35 -5.20 23.72
CA SER A 78 13.80 -4.31 22.70
C SER A 78 12.49 -3.71 23.22
N VAL A 79 12.49 -2.39 23.37
CA VAL A 79 11.35 -1.64 23.90
C VAL A 79 10.79 -0.72 22.83
N THR A 80 9.47 -0.68 22.65
CA THR A 80 8.81 0.03 21.54
C THR A 80 8.20 1.39 21.94
N SER A 81 8.38 1.81 23.21
CA SER A 81 7.85 3.06 23.79
C SER A 81 8.77 3.60 24.93
N PRO A 82 8.97 4.94 25.02
CA PRO A 82 9.67 5.60 26.14
C PRO A 82 8.96 5.48 27.50
N GLU A 83 7.65 5.25 27.52
CA GLU A 83 6.84 4.93 28.69
C GLU A 83 7.05 3.46 29.10
N THR A 84 8.32 3.06 29.18
CA THR A 84 8.79 1.69 29.38
C THR A 84 8.26 1.11 30.69
N VAL A 85 7.76 -0.12 30.66
CA VAL A 85 7.52 -0.92 31.86
C VAL A 85 8.80 -1.66 32.24
N LEU A 86 9.28 -1.42 33.45
CA LEU A 86 10.40 -2.13 34.07
C LEU A 86 9.85 -3.07 35.13
N ARG A 87 10.35 -4.30 35.18
CA ARG A 87 9.90 -5.31 36.15
C ARG A 87 10.98 -6.30 36.53
N ASN A 88 10.92 -6.82 37.74
CA ASN A 88 11.71 -7.97 38.18
C ASN A 88 10.89 -8.78 39.20
N THR A 89 11.36 -9.96 39.60
CA THR A 89 10.69 -10.77 40.63
C THR A 89 11.36 -10.53 41.97
N VAL A 90 10.61 -10.31 43.04
CA VAL A 90 11.19 -10.19 44.38
C VAL A 90 10.90 -11.45 45.21
N SER A 91 11.89 -11.89 46.00
CA SER A 91 11.76 -13.02 46.92
C SER A 91 12.19 -12.63 48.31
N ASP A 92 11.36 -12.96 49.29
CA ASP A 92 11.62 -12.83 50.71
C ASP A 92 11.47 -14.22 51.36
N ALA A 93 12.44 -14.62 52.18
CA ALA A 93 12.46 -15.93 52.82
C ALA A 93 11.59 -16.01 54.09
N ASP A 94 11.30 -14.87 54.73
CA ASP A 94 10.36 -14.79 55.85
C ASP A 94 8.90 -14.70 55.34
N GLY A 95 8.74 -14.46 54.02
CA GLY A 95 7.45 -14.48 53.32
C GLY A 95 6.75 -13.12 53.30
N ASP A 96 7.43 -12.07 53.74
CA ASP A 96 6.93 -10.70 53.76
C ASP A 96 6.65 -10.15 52.34
N LYS A 97 5.98 -8.99 52.30
CA LYS A 97 5.75 -8.26 51.06
C LYS A 97 6.86 -7.24 50.85
N SER A 98 7.40 -7.19 49.63
CA SER A 98 8.51 -6.31 49.30
C SER A 98 8.14 -5.35 48.17
N THR A 99 8.70 -4.13 48.23
CA THR A 99 8.79 -3.22 47.08
C THR A 99 10.10 -3.46 46.34
N GLU A 100 10.17 -3.09 45.06
CA GLU A 100 11.43 -2.93 44.34
C GLU A 100 11.64 -1.47 43.93
N THR A 101 12.85 -0.98 44.15
CA THR A 101 13.36 0.30 43.66
C THR A 101 14.03 0.08 42.30
N PHE A 102 13.63 0.84 41.28
CA PHE A 102 14.12 0.76 39.90
C PHE A 102 14.98 1.98 39.58
N GLU A 103 16.25 1.75 39.24
CA GLU A 103 17.21 2.79 38.90
C GLU A 103 17.71 2.62 37.46
N VAL A 104 17.69 3.69 36.67
CA VAL A 104 17.98 3.67 35.22
C VAL A 104 19.13 4.62 34.89
N TRP A 105 20.02 4.17 34.02
CA TRP A 105 21.21 4.88 33.56
C TRP A 105 21.32 4.87 32.03
N THR A 106 21.85 5.94 31.44
CA THR A 106 22.35 5.92 30.06
C THR A 106 23.58 5.01 29.97
N THR A 107 23.90 4.50 28.77
CA THR A 107 25.11 3.70 28.57
C THR A 107 26.22 4.43 27.82
N ASP A 108 27.48 4.12 28.16
CA ASP A 108 28.65 4.45 27.35
C ASP A 108 28.74 3.59 26.07
N ALA A 109 29.79 3.79 25.25
CA ALA A 109 30.01 3.03 24.02
C ALA A 109 30.29 1.52 24.26
N ASN A 110 30.65 1.12 25.48
CA ASN A 110 30.83 -0.27 25.89
C ASN A 110 29.54 -0.88 26.51
N GLY A 111 28.46 -0.09 26.57
CA GLY A 111 27.21 -0.49 27.19
C GLY A 111 27.26 -0.52 28.73
N LYS A 112 28.16 0.21 29.39
CA LYS A 112 28.22 0.37 30.85
C LYS A 112 27.43 1.59 31.30
N ALA A 113 26.90 1.59 32.53
CA ALA A 113 26.21 2.73 33.12
C ALA A 113 27.08 4.00 33.09
N LYS A 114 26.51 5.13 32.69
CA LYS A 114 27.20 6.42 32.51
C LYS A 114 26.54 7.56 33.29
N ASP A 115 25.35 8.00 32.87
CA ASP A 115 24.62 9.10 33.52
C ASP A 115 23.28 8.58 34.09
N LYS A 116 22.99 8.85 35.36
CA LYS A 116 21.72 8.49 36.00
C LYS A 116 20.56 9.25 35.35
N VAL A 117 19.47 8.53 35.04
CA VAL A 117 18.24 9.12 34.53
C VAL A 117 17.34 9.46 35.72
N LYS A 118 16.97 10.73 35.87
CA LYS A 118 16.07 11.18 36.94
C LYS A 118 14.61 10.89 36.60
N LEU A 119 14.13 9.69 36.96
CA LEU A 119 12.80 9.17 36.64
C LEU A 119 11.65 9.94 37.33
N VAL A 120 11.90 10.53 38.48
CA VAL A 120 10.96 11.38 39.25
C VAL A 120 11.68 12.60 39.82
N ASP A 121 10.93 13.66 40.11
CA ASP A 121 11.49 14.96 40.47
C ASP A 121 11.74 15.13 41.99
N ASP A 122 12.24 14.07 42.64
CA ASP A 122 12.61 14.05 44.06
C ASP A 122 14.15 14.01 44.27
N GLN A 123 14.61 13.64 45.47
CA GLN A 123 16.05 13.55 45.81
C GLN A 123 16.74 12.24 45.41
N TYR A 124 15.98 11.21 44.99
CA TYR A 124 16.49 9.88 44.65
C TYR A 124 16.48 9.65 43.13
N GLY A 125 15.47 10.17 42.43
CA GLY A 125 15.33 10.06 40.98
C GLY A 125 14.98 8.66 40.47
N VAL A 126 14.42 7.80 41.32
CA VAL A 126 14.12 6.38 41.05
C VAL A 126 12.61 6.12 41.12
N LEU A 127 12.15 4.98 40.61
CA LEU A 127 10.76 4.54 40.79
C LEU A 127 10.70 3.43 41.83
N VAL A 128 9.67 3.40 42.66
CA VAL A 128 9.42 2.32 43.64
C VAL A 128 8.10 1.65 43.29
N SER A 129 8.08 0.33 43.22
CA SER A 129 6.87 -0.44 42.94
C SER A 129 5.89 -0.42 44.13
N PRO A 130 4.60 -0.75 43.90
CA PRO A 130 3.74 -1.26 44.96
C PRO A 130 4.37 -2.50 45.62
N ALA A 131 4.02 -2.75 46.89
CA ALA A 131 4.50 -3.93 47.61
C ALA A 131 3.81 -5.21 47.14
N VAL A 132 4.59 -6.20 46.71
CA VAL A 132 4.11 -7.50 46.20
C VAL A 132 4.55 -8.63 47.12
N ALA A 133 3.86 -9.78 47.06
CA ALA A 133 4.23 -10.94 47.88
C ALA A 133 5.52 -11.60 47.37
N SER A 134 6.27 -12.26 48.26
CA SER A 134 7.42 -13.09 47.90
C SER A 134 7.12 -14.05 46.73
N GLY A 135 8.03 -14.09 45.76
CA GLY A 135 7.91 -14.86 44.52
C GLY A 135 6.99 -14.23 43.46
N LYS A 136 6.62 -12.95 43.58
CA LYS A 136 5.84 -12.20 42.58
C LYS A 136 6.67 -11.15 41.86
N THR A 137 6.17 -10.75 40.70
CA THR A 137 6.73 -9.68 39.88
C THR A 137 6.36 -8.33 40.48
N ALA A 138 7.36 -7.50 40.76
CA ALA A 138 7.19 -6.08 41.01
C ALA A 138 7.42 -5.32 39.70
N GLU A 139 6.65 -4.27 39.44
CA GLU A 139 6.78 -3.50 38.19
C GLU A 139 6.47 -2.01 38.38
N VAL A 140 7.05 -1.19 37.50
CA VAL A 140 6.84 0.25 37.40
C VAL A 140 6.73 0.67 35.93
N THR A 141 5.90 1.66 35.64
CA THR A 141 5.88 2.33 34.33
C THR A 141 6.68 3.62 34.42
N VAL A 142 7.65 3.80 33.52
CA VAL A 142 8.44 5.03 33.47
C VAL A 142 7.59 6.19 32.96
N PRO A 143 7.56 7.35 33.66
CA PRO A 143 6.78 8.51 33.21
C PRO A 143 7.23 9.03 31.84
N ALA A 144 6.26 9.54 31.07
CA ALA A 144 6.48 10.10 29.75
C ALA A 144 7.57 11.20 29.75
N GLY A 145 8.40 11.22 28.71
CA GLY A 145 9.49 12.18 28.54
C GLY A 145 10.74 11.96 29.42
N LYS A 146 10.75 10.96 30.32
CA LYS A 146 11.95 10.62 31.12
C LYS A 146 12.98 9.82 30.34
N LEU A 147 12.55 9.01 29.36
CA LEU A 147 13.42 8.28 28.44
C LEU A 147 13.29 8.83 27.02
N LYS A 148 14.31 8.59 26.20
CA LYS A 148 14.40 9.08 24.81
C LYS A 148 14.40 7.91 23.82
N PRO A 149 13.59 7.96 22.75
CA PRO A 149 13.67 6.95 21.71
C PRO A 149 15.03 6.93 21.00
N GLY A 150 15.43 5.75 20.52
CA GLY A 150 16.74 5.50 19.91
C GLY A 150 17.90 5.31 20.89
N VAL A 151 17.72 5.62 22.18
CA VAL A 151 18.76 5.52 23.22
C VAL A 151 18.80 4.11 23.84
N THR A 152 20.00 3.68 24.21
CA THR A 152 20.24 2.47 25.00
C THR A 152 20.47 2.83 26.45
N TYR A 153 19.78 2.12 27.33
CA TYR A 153 19.77 2.30 28.77
C TYR A 153 20.18 1.00 29.45
N THR A 154 20.60 1.11 30.70
CA THR A 154 20.82 -0.02 31.60
C THR A 154 20.11 0.26 32.91
N PHE A 155 19.54 -0.76 33.53
CA PHE A 155 18.83 -0.62 34.79
C PHE A 155 19.08 -1.83 35.69
N HIS A 156 18.81 -1.61 36.97
CA HIS A 156 18.94 -2.57 38.06
C HIS A 156 17.87 -2.26 39.11
N THR A 157 17.61 -3.24 39.97
CA THR A 157 16.57 -3.20 41.00
C THR A 157 17.12 -3.49 42.40
N SER A 158 16.51 -2.89 43.41
CA SER A 158 16.74 -3.21 44.82
C SER A 158 15.44 -3.45 45.61
N ALA A 159 15.36 -4.60 46.29
CA ALA A 159 14.23 -4.99 47.13
C ALA A 159 14.26 -4.37 48.55
N PHE A 160 13.07 -4.11 49.10
CA PHE A 160 12.82 -3.66 50.48
C PHE A 160 11.53 -4.28 51.05
N ASP A 161 11.58 -4.88 52.24
CA ASP A 161 10.46 -5.64 52.86
C ASP A 161 9.59 -4.78 53.83
N GLY A 162 9.90 -3.49 53.97
CA GLY A 162 9.32 -2.61 54.99
C GLY A 162 10.24 -2.34 56.20
N HIS A 163 11.30 -3.11 56.36
CA HIS A 163 12.22 -3.12 57.50
C HIS A 163 13.71 -3.16 57.10
N LEU A 164 14.09 -3.92 56.07
CA LEU A 164 15.43 -4.16 55.57
C LEU A 164 15.49 -4.03 54.04
N TYR A 165 16.61 -3.51 53.53
CA TYR A 165 16.94 -3.61 52.10
C TYR A 165 17.68 -4.90 51.80
N GLU A 166 17.74 -5.31 50.55
CA GLU A 166 18.82 -6.20 50.11
C GLU A 166 20.19 -5.49 50.14
N THR A 167 21.28 -6.25 50.25
CA THR A 167 22.63 -5.67 50.40
C THR A 167 23.33 -5.34 49.07
N GLU A 168 22.93 -6.01 47.99
CA GLU A 168 23.56 -5.94 46.67
C GLU A 168 22.50 -5.62 45.61
N TRP A 169 22.86 -4.90 44.56
CA TRP A 169 21.93 -4.70 43.44
C TRP A 169 21.74 -5.98 42.64
N SER A 170 20.53 -6.18 42.11
CA SER A 170 20.29 -7.18 41.06
C SER A 170 21.17 -6.96 39.81
N PRO A 171 21.37 -8.01 38.98
CA PRO A 171 22.16 -7.90 37.75
C PRO A 171 21.64 -6.82 36.79
N TRP A 172 22.57 -6.10 36.15
CA TRP A 172 22.22 -5.08 35.16
C TRP A 172 21.50 -5.66 33.94
N ALA A 173 20.31 -5.16 33.65
CA ALA A 173 19.60 -5.41 32.40
C ALA A 173 19.71 -4.20 31.46
N LYS A 174 20.05 -4.47 30.19
CA LYS A 174 20.12 -3.45 29.14
C LYS A 174 18.83 -3.42 28.34
N PHE A 175 18.37 -2.24 27.97
CA PHE A 175 17.25 -2.08 27.06
C PHE A 175 17.48 -0.94 26.07
N ARG A 176 16.85 -1.03 24.91
CA ARG A 176 16.89 0.01 23.87
C ARG A 176 15.49 0.35 23.45
N ILE A 177 15.14 1.63 23.45
CA ILE A 177 13.89 2.09 22.86
C ILE A 177 14.11 2.16 21.35
N ALA A 178 13.55 1.21 20.62
CA ALA A 178 13.72 1.03 19.18
C ALA A 178 12.41 1.27 18.44
N ALA A 179 12.49 1.98 17.31
CA ALA A 179 11.34 2.17 16.44
C ALA A 179 11.03 0.88 15.68
N TYR A 180 9.77 0.69 15.28
CA TYR A 180 9.39 -0.37 14.35
C TYR A 180 9.93 -0.10 12.93
N THR A 181 9.90 1.18 12.54
CA THR A 181 10.45 1.71 11.29
C THR A 181 11.22 2.99 11.57
N THR A 182 12.33 3.22 10.87
CA THR A 182 13.05 4.51 10.90
C THR A 182 13.08 5.15 9.54
N PHE A 183 13.02 6.49 9.53
CA PHE A 183 12.84 7.28 8.33
C PHE A 183 13.52 8.66 8.44
N PRO A 184 13.93 9.28 7.32
CA PRO A 184 14.65 10.56 7.33
C PRO A 184 13.69 11.75 7.53
N ALA A 185 14.25 12.97 7.59
CA ALA A 185 13.46 14.16 7.30
C ALA A 185 12.93 14.12 5.84
N PRO A 186 11.75 14.72 5.57
CA PRO A 186 11.25 14.93 4.21
C PRO A 186 12.30 15.52 3.27
N GLN A 187 12.38 15.00 2.06
CA GLN A 187 13.22 15.54 0.99
C GLN A 187 12.54 16.78 0.38
N ALA A 188 13.33 17.66 -0.25
CA ALA A 188 12.81 18.88 -0.87
C ALA A 188 12.15 18.64 -2.25
N SER A 189 12.36 17.47 -2.85
CA SER A 189 11.81 17.04 -4.14
C SER A 189 11.83 15.52 -4.24
N SER A 190 11.08 14.99 -5.21
CA SER A 190 11.02 13.57 -5.55
C SER A 190 10.92 13.37 -7.06
N SER A 191 11.29 12.17 -7.49
CA SER A 191 11.10 11.59 -8.83
C SER A 191 9.98 10.54 -8.86
N ILE A 192 9.40 10.20 -7.70
CA ILE A 192 8.30 9.24 -7.60
C ILE A 192 7.06 9.89 -8.23
N ASP A 193 6.50 9.21 -9.22
CA ASP A 193 5.16 9.50 -9.73
C ASP A 193 4.17 8.60 -8.96
N PRO A 194 3.31 9.16 -8.09
CA PRO A 194 2.39 8.37 -7.27
C PRO A 194 1.35 7.57 -8.08
N VAL A 195 1.17 7.95 -9.35
CA VAL A 195 0.06 7.49 -10.21
C VAL A 195 0.56 6.72 -11.45
N ALA A 196 1.87 6.47 -11.54
CA ALA A 196 2.50 5.77 -12.65
C ALA A 196 1.91 4.38 -12.87
N GLU A 197 1.36 4.15 -14.06
CA GLU A 197 0.86 2.85 -14.49
C GLU A 197 1.93 2.07 -15.25
N SER A 198 1.92 0.75 -15.08
CA SER A 198 2.75 -0.16 -15.89
C SER A 198 1.85 -1.23 -16.50
N PRO A 199 1.99 -1.57 -17.80
CA PRO A 199 1.06 -2.53 -18.41
C PRO A 199 1.25 -3.92 -17.82
N GLN A 200 0.21 -4.37 -17.10
CA GLN A 200 0.09 -5.68 -16.49
C GLN A 200 -0.18 -6.73 -17.58
N GLU A 201 0.45 -7.90 -17.48
CA GLU A 201 0.09 -9.04 -18.31
C GLU A 201 -1.22 -9.65 -17.82
N ILE A 202 -2.13 -9.97 -18.74
CA ILE A 202 -3.40 -10.62 -18.43
C ILE A 202 -3.54 -11.93 -19.19
N PHE A 203 -4.16 -12.90 -18.52
CA PHE A 203 -4.63 -14.13 -19.15
C PHE A 203 -6.14 -14.03 -19.31
N ARG A 204 -6.64 -14.07 -20.55
CA ARG A 204 -8.09 -14.14 -20.83
C ARG A 204 -8.67 -15.44 -20.23
N SER A 205 -9.44 -15.33 -19.15
CA SER A 205 -10.07 -16.43 -18.43
C SER A 205 -11.29 -16.98 -19.18
N ASP A 206 -10.99 -17.75 -20.22
CA ASP A 206 -11.91 -18.68 -20.89
C ASP A 206 -13.37 -18.18 -21.16
N PRO A 207 -13.64 -17.24 -22.11
CA PRO A 207 -12.68 -16.35 -22.78
C PRO A 207 -13.29 -15.04 -23.37
N GLY A 208 -12.55 -14.46 -24.35
CA GLY A 208 -13.10 -13.95 -25.62
C GLY A 208 -12.75 -14.75 -26.91
N ALA A 209 -12.45 -16.06 -26.79
CA ALA A 209 -12.03 -17.00 -27.85
C ALA A 209 -12.04 -18.52 -27.47
N LEU A 210 -11.68 -18.92 -26.23
CA LEU A 210 -11.48 -20.33 -25.78
C LEU A 210 -12.71 -21.18 -25.36
N ALA A 211 -13.85 -20.67 -24.85
CA ALA A 211 -15.10 -21.44 -24.63
C ALA A 211 -15.72 -22.00 -25.92
N ILE A 212 -15.20 -21.55 -27.07
CA ILE A 212 -15.26 -22.22 -28.37
C ILE A 212 -14.64 -23.65 -28.30
N ARG A 213 -14.11 -24.09 -27.15
CA ARG A 213 -13.90 -25.50 -26.75
C ARG A 213 -15.13 -26.41 -26.96
N LYS A 214 -16.36 -25.87 -27.02
CA LYS A 214 -17.55 -26.63 -27.47
C LYS A 214 -17.93 -26.42 -28.94
N SER A 215 -17.30 -25.49 -29.65
CA SER A 215 -17.62 -25.19 -31.04
C SER A 215 -16.41 -24.66 -31.81
N GLY A 216 -15.40 -25.51 -32.07
CA GLY A 216 -14.48 -25.36 -33.21
C GLY A 216 -15.21 -25.48 -34.56
N GLY A 217 -16.38 -24.84 -34.66
CA GLY A 217 -17.36 -24.89 -35.70
C GLY A 217 -16.95 -23.94 -36.80
N LYS A 218 -16.51 -24.54 -37.90
CA LYS A 218 -16.48 -23.96 -39.23
C LYS A 218 -17.87 -23.39 -39.55
N ASN A 219 -18.03 -22.07 -39.51
CA ASN A 219 -19.29 -21.38 -39.84
C ASN A 219 -19.35 -21.19 -41.35
N CYS A 220 -20.33 -21.80 -42.02
CA CYS A 220 -20.45 -21.77 -43.47
C CYS A 220 -21.59 -20.85 -43.95
N SER A 221 -21.43 -20.32 -45.16
CA SER A 221 -22.52 -19.77 -45.96
C SER A 221 -23.56 -20.86 -46.26
N LYS A 222 -24.72 -20.47 -46.81
CA LYS A 222 -25.52 -21.43 -47.57
C LYS A 222 -24.71 -21.85 -48.82
N PRO A 223 -24.85 -23.10 -49.31
CA PRO A 223 -24.33 -23.45 -50.62
C PRO A 223 -25.06 -22.69 -51.73
N ASP A 224 -24.35 -22.40 -52.83
CA ASP A 224 -24.93 -21.91 -54.08
C ASP A 224 -25.58 -23.03 -54.91
N ASP A 225 -26.07 -22.68 -56.10
CA ASP A 225 -26.67 -23.60 -57.08
C ASP A 225 -25.68 -24.66 -57.61
N GLN A 226 -24.36 -24.44 -57.47
CA GLN A 226 -23.31 -25.40 -57.80
C GLN A 226 -22.92 -26.28 -56.61
N GLY A 227 -23.55 -26.10 -55.45
CA GLY A 227 -23.21 -26.80 -54.22
C GLY A 227 -21.82 -26.42 -53.69
N ARG A 228 -21.38 -25.18 -53.89
CA ARG A 228 -20.15 -24.59 -53.32
C ARG A 228 -20.52 -23.68 -52.15
N GLN A 229 -19.68 -23.60 -51.13
CA GLN A 229 -19.88 -22.76 -49.95
C GLN A 229 -18.55 -22.15 -49.48
N VAL A 230 -18.63 -21.00 -48.82
CA VAL A 230 -17.52 -20.39 -48.10
C VAL A 230 -17.71 -20.65 -46.62
N CYS A 231 -16.63 -20.96 -45.89
CA CYS A 231 -16.68 -21.12 -44.45
C CYS A 231 -15.55 -20.40 -43.75
N LEU A 232 -15.83 -19.84 -42.57
CA LEU A 232 -14.87 -19.16 -41.71
C LEU A 232 -14.73 -19.92 -40.40
N LYS A 233 -13.49 -20.20 -40.01
CA LYS A 233 -13.11 -20.89 -38.78
C LYS A 233 -12.07 -20.06 -38.04
N PHE A 234 -12.17 -20.01 -36.71
CA PHE A 234 -11.25 -19.26 -35.88
C PHE A 234 -10.46 -20.20 -34.97
N HIS A 235 -9.20 -19.84 -34.77
CA HIS A 235 -8.22 -20.53 -33.97
C HIS A 235 -7.80 -19.58 -32.86
N PRO A 236 -8.13 -19.86 -31.59
CA PRO A 236 -7.70 -19.04 -30.47
C PRO A 236 -6.19 -18.87 -30.41
N ALA A 237 -5.76 -17.77 -29.80
CA ALA A 237 -4.37 -17.46 -29.50
C ALA A 237 -3.59 -18.65 -28.92
N SER A 238 -2.31 -18.73 -29.24
CA SER A 238 -1.42 -19.81 -28.79
C SER A 238 -0.09 -19.26 -28.31
N GLN A 239 0.50 -19.88 -27.27
CA GLN A 239 1.84 -19.53 -26.78
C GLN A 239 2.97 -19.74 -27.81
N LYS A 240 2.66 -20.20 -29.03
CA LYS A 240 3.61 -20.41 -30.13
C LYS A 240 3.37 -19.47 -31.32
N SER A 241 2.38 -18.57 -31.26
CA SER A 241 2.08 -17.63 -32.34
C SER A 241 3.24 -16.65 -32.57
N GLN A 242 3.51 -16.33 -33.84
CA GLN A 242 4.69 -15.55 -34.20
C GLN A 242 4.42 -14.04 -34.31
N LYS A 243 5.39 -13.27 -33.81
CA LYS A 243 5.70 -11.85 -34.04
C LYS A 243 4.58 -10.80 -33.94
N SER A 244 4.85 -9.80 -33.09
CA SER A 244 4.30 -8.45 -33.14
C SER A 244 4.34 -7.91 -34.57
N LEU A 245 3.22 -7.35 -35.04
CA LEU A 245 3.07 -6.79 -36.38
C LEU A 245 3.67 -5.38 -36.51
N PHE A 246 4.36 -4.89 -35.47
CA PHE A 246 4.90 -3.53 -35.43
C PHE A 246 5.88 -3.24 -36.58
N SER A 247 5.65 -2.12 -37.26
CA SER A 247 6.56 -1.55 -38.24
C SER A 247 6.85 -0.10 -37.90
N ALA A 248 8.12 0.25 -37.71
CA ALA A 248 8.57 1.64 -37.57
C ALA A 248 8.39 2.48 -38.85
N LYS A 249 7.91 1.87 -39.95
CA LYS A 249 7.55 2.53 -41.22
C LYS A 249 6.03 2.62 -41.44
N ALA A 250 5.22 2.28 -40.43
CA ALA A 250 3.77 2.37 -40.53
C ALA A 250 3.29 3.82 -40.68
N SER A 251 2.29 4.03 -41.53
CA SER A 251 1.64 5.33 -41.71
C SER A 251 0.30 5.43 -40.95
N VAL A 252 -0.22 4.31 -40.46
CA VAL A 252 -1.35 4.29 -39.50
C VAL A 252 -0.78 4.36 -38.07
N PRO A 253 -1.13 5.38 -37.26
CA PRO A 253 -0.70 5.46 -35.87
C PRO A 253 -1.23 4.28 -35.05
N ASP A 254 -0.37 3.67 -34.22
CA ASP A 254 -0.80 2.70 -33.21
C ASP A 254 -1.59 3.42 -32.12
N LEU A 255 -2.80 2.94 -31.83
CA LEU A 255 -3.68 3.49 -30.80
C LEU A 255 -3.06 3.38 -29.39
N VAL A 256 -2.22 2.37 -29.15
CA VAL A 256 -1.59 2.10 -27.85
C VAL A 256 -0.07 2.07 -28.02
N SER A 257 0.56 3.24 -27.82
CA SER A 257 1.97 3.50 -28.14
C SER A 257 2.96 2.49 -27.52
N TRP A 258 2.70 2.03 -26.30
CA TRP A 258 3.57 1.09 -25.58
C TRP A 258 3.43 -0.37 -26.05
N CYS A 259 2.40 -0.71 -26.83
CA CYS A 259 2.08 -2.10 -27.18
C CYS A 259 3.10 -2.73 -28.14
N SER A 260 3.68 -1.92 -29.02
CA SER A 260 4.76 -2.31 -29.94
C SER A 260 6.00 -2.91 -29.24
N ALA A 261 6.29 -2.47 -28.02
CA ALA A 261 7.44 -2.90 -27.22
C ALA A 261 7.18 -4.18 -26.40
N LYS A 262 5.95 -4.71 -26.41
CA LYS A 262 5.56 -5.87 -25.61
C LYS A 262 5.78 -7.20 -26.37
N PRO A 263 6.03 -8.31 -25.65
CA PRO A 263 6.07 -9.65 -26.23
C PRO A 263 4.84 -10.00 -27.08
N SER A 264 5.06 -10.93 -28.02
CA SER A 264 4.02 -11.50 -28.90
C SER A 264 3.42 -12.74 -28.24
N GLY A 265 2.13 -13.03 -28.45
CA GLY A 265 1.47 -14.16 -27.79
C GLY A 265 0.99 -13.89 -26.35
N HIS A 266 1.13 -12.65 -25.88
CA HIS A 266 0.71 -12.20 -24.56
C HIS A 266 -0.20 -10.97 -24.69
N ASP A 267 -1.13 -10.83 -23.75
CA ASP A 267 -2.08 -9.72 -23.69
C ASP A 267 -1.72 -8.82 -22.51
N TYR A 268 -1.80 -7.50 -22.70
CA TYR A 268 -1.41 -6.50 -21.69
C TYR A 268 -2.47 -5.42 -21.52
N ILE A 269 -2.59 -4.89 -20.30
CA ILE A 269 -3.60 -3.89 -19.94
C ILE A 269 -3.04 -2.83 -18.99
N THR A 270 -3.51 -1.59 -19.13
CA THR A 270 -3.43 -0.51 -18.14
C THR A 270 -4.86 -0.06 -17.78
N ARG A 271 -5.05 0.98 -16.96
CA ARG A 271 -6.40 1.47 -16.62
C ARG A 271 -7.16 2.00 -17.85
N ASN A 272 -6.45 2.37 -18.90
CA ASN A 272 -7.00 3.04 -20.08
C ASN A 272 -6.65 2.38 -21.42
N ASP A 273 -5.63 1.53 -21.50
CA ASP A 273 -5.18 0.91 -22.75
C ASP A 273 -5.17 -0.62 -22.65
N ALA A 274 -5.54 -1.33 -23.72
CA ALA A 274 -5.31 -2.76 -23.86
C ALA A 274 -4.60 -3.12 -25.17
N CYS A 275 -3.78 -4.16 -25.10
CA CYS A 275 -2.81 -4.56 -26.10
C CYS A 275 -2.88 -6.08 -26.26
N LEU A 276 -3.59 -6.57 -27.28
CA LEU A 276 -3.69 -8.00 -27.58
C LEU A 276 -2.73 -8.33 -28.72
N ASN A 277 -1.55 -8.85 -28.38
CA ASN A 277 -0.51 -9.17 -29.38
C ASN A 277 -0.64 -10.59 -29.97
N ASP A 278 -1.63 -11.37 -29.52
CA ASP A 278 -2.20 -12.50 -30.27
C ASP A 278 -3.68 -12.64 -29.93
N VAL A 279 -4.58 -12.19 -30.80
CA VAL A 279 -6.02 -12.45 -30.64
C VAL A 279 -6.34 -13.90 -31.04
N GLY A 280 -5.59 -14.43 -32.00
CA GLY A 280 -5.77 -15.72 -32.67
C GLY A 280 -5.56 -15.60 -34.18
N SER A 281 -5.92 -16.65 -34.91
CA SER A 281 -5.94 -16.67 -36.37
C SER A 281 -7.28 -17.15 -36.93
N ALA A 282 -7.56 -16.88 -38.20
CA ALA A 282 -8.72 -17.42 -38.91
C ALA A 282 -8.31 -18.14 -40.20
N GLU A 283 -9.14 -19.11 -40.56
CA GLU A 283 -9.05 -19.94 -41.74
C GLU A 283 -10.34 -19.76 -42.54
N LEU A 284 -10.21 -19.18 -43.74
CA LEU A 284 -11.25 -19.03 -44.75
C LEU A 284 -11.13 -20.21 -45.72
N ILE A 285 -12.25 -20.91 -45.97
CA ILE A 285 -12.27 -22.17 -46.71
C ILE A 285 -13.36 -22.11 -47.78
N PHE A 286 -12.97 -22.13 -49.05
CA PHE A 286 -13.91 -22.33 -50.17
C PHE A 286 -13.99 -23.82 -50.50
N THR A 287 -15.19 -24.42 -50.46
CA THR A 287 -15.37 -25.88 -50.44
C THR A 287 -16.73 -26.31 -50.98
N SER A 288 -16.96 -27.61 -51.17
CA SER A 288 -18.30 -28.12 -51.45
C SER A 288 -19.23 -28.06 -50.22
N GLY A 289 -20.51 -27.82 -50.49
CA GLY A 289 -21.62 -27.73 -49.54
C GLY A 289 -21.98 -29.03 -48.85
N GLY A 290 -21.97 -30.14 -49.60
CA GLY A 290 -22.51 -31.43 -49.18
C GLY A 290 -21.47 -32.50 -48.80
N ASP A 291 -20.18 -32.21 -48.98
CA ASP A 291 -19.10 -33.21 -48.88
C ASP A 291 -17.95 -32.67 -48.03
N LYS A 292 -17.74 -33.27 -46.86
CA LYS A 292 -16.76 -32.84 -45.85
C LYS A 292 -15.39 -33.46 -46.07
N ASP A 293 -15.32 -34.51 -46.88
CA ASP A 293 -14.14 -35.34 -47.08
C ASP A 293 -13.39 -34.97 -48.38
N LYS A 294 -14.01 -34.16 -49.24
CA LYS A 294 -13.35 -33.52 -50.38
C LYS A 294 -12.37 -32.41 -49.94
N PRO A 295 -11.22 -32.26 -50.62
CA PRO A 295 -10.33 -31.13 -50.39
C PRO A 295 -11.04 -29.81 -50.76
N PRO A 296 -10.71 -28.70 -50.07
CA PRO A 296 -11.22 -27.39 -50.43
C PRO A 296 -10.71 -26.95 -51.81
N PHE A 297 -11.48 -26.09 -52.47
CA PHE A 297 -11.11 -25.47 -53.74
C PHE A 297 -10.01 -24.42 -53.58
N GLY A 298 -9.96 -23.78 -52.41
CA GLY A 298 -8.93 -22.84 -51.99
C GLY A 298 -9.13 -22.39 -50.54
N MET A 299 -8.07 -21.91 -49.92
CA MET A 299 -8.00 -21.49 -48.53
C MET A 299 -7.26 -20.16 -48.37
N ALA A 300 -7.58 -19.42 -47.31
CA ALA A 300 -6.77 -18.30 -46.85
C ALA A 300 -6.65 -18.31 -45.32
N THR A 301 -5.51 -17.87 -44.81
CA THR A 301 -5.25 -17.78 -43.37
C THR A 301 -4.84 -16.36 -42.98
N PHE A 302 -5.24 -15.94 -41.77
CA PHE A 302 -5.06 -14.57 -41.28
C PHE A 302 -4.69 -14.57 -39.80
N ASN A 303 -3.76 -13.70 -39.38
CA ASN A 303 -3.46 -13.43 -37.97
C ASN A 303 -4.10 -12.11 -37.51
N PHE A 304 -4.47 -12.05 -36.23
CA PHE A 304 -5.14 -10.90 -35.62
C PHE A 304 -4.40 -10.35 -34.40
N GLN A 305 -4.30 -9.01 -34.32
CA GLN A 305 -3.90 -8.27 -33.12
C GLN A 305 -4.91 -7.15 -32.86
N GLN A 306 -5.15 -6.81 -31.60
CA GLN A 306 -6.09 -5.74 -31.24
C GLN A 306 -5.44 -4.71 -30.32
N ARG A 307 -5.90 -3.46 -30.44
CA ARG A 307 -5.66 -2.36 -29.52
C ARG A 307 -7.00 -1.80 -29.07
N LEU A 308 -7.10 -1.42 -27.81
CA LEU A 308 -8.27 -0.79 -27.19
C LEU A 308 -7.77 0.41 -26.37
N LYS A 309 -8.46 1.55 -26.45
CA LYS A 309 -8.14 2.74 -25.68
C LYS A 309 -9.43 3.37 -25.14
N ALA A 310 -9.60 3.33 -23.83
CA ALA A 310 -10.71 3.92 -23.11
C ALA A 310 -10.29 5.29 -22.55
N TYR A 311 -10.99 6.35 -22.94
CA TYR A 311 -10.61 7.72 -22.59
C TYR A 311 -11.20 8.12 -21.23
N PRO A 312 -10.38 8.44 -20.21
CA PRO A 312 -10.88 8.64 -18.85
C PRO A 312 -11.71 9.91 -18.69
N ASN A 313 -11.69 10.85 -19.64
CA ASN A 313 -12.49 12.06 -19.59
C ASN A 313 -12.67 12.68 -21.00
N LYS A 314 -13.57 13.66 -21.09
CA LYS A 314 -13.82 14.47 -22.28
C LYS A 314 -12.55 15.03 -22.94
N THR A 315 -11.59 15.49 -22.15
CA THR A 315 -10.35 16.11 -22.66
C THR A 315 -9.44 15.07 -23.32
N ALA A 316 -9.42 13.84 -22.83
CA ALA A 316 -8.61 12.76 -23.36
C ALA A 316 -9.16 12.21 -24.70
N GLY A 317 -10.49 12.09 -24.85
CA GLY A 317 -11.13 11.70 -26.12
C GLY A 317 -11.28 12.86 -27.11
N GLY A 318 -11.45 14.09 -26.60
CA GLY A 318 -11.74 15.27 -27.42
C GLY A 318 -13.22 15.41 -27.76
N SER A 319 -14.11 14.89 -26.92
CA SER A 319 -15.56 14.83 -27.17
C SER A 319 -16.37 14.96 -25.87
N ASP A 320 -17.62 15.42 -25.97
CA ASP A 320 -18.52 15.60 -24.82
C ASP A 320 -19.11 14.29 -24.27
N PHE A 321 -18.79 13.15 -24.89
CA PHE A 321 -19.28 11.82 -24.54
C PHE A 321 -18.17 10.95 -23.95
N ALA A 322 -18.57 9.92 -23.20
CA ALA A 322 -17.65 8.87 -22.81
C ALA A 322 -17.33 8.06 -24.07
N GLU A 323 -16.07 7.74 -24.30
CA GLU A 323 -15.69 7.02 -25.52
C GLU A 323 -14.48 6.12 -25.34
N PHE A 324 -14.40 5.15 -26.25
CA PHE A 324 -13.25 4.29 -26.41
C PHE A 324 -13.06 3.92 -27.88
N ASP A 325 -11.80 3.79 -28.27
CA ASP A 325 -11.39 3.41 -29.62
C ASP A 325 -10.91 1.96 -29.66
N GLN A 326 -11.08 1.32 -30.81
CA GLN A 326 -10.55 0.00 -31.11
C GLN A 326 -9.82 0.02 -32.45
N GLN A 327 -8.66 -0.66 -32.51
CA GLN A 327 -7.99 -1.03 -33.76
C GLN A 327 -7.84 -2.55 -33.83
N LEU A 328 -8.24 -3.15 -34.96
CA LEU A 328 -7.99 -4.55 -35.30
C LEU A 328 -6.99 -4.59 -36.46
N PHE A 329 -5.86 -5.25 -36.25
CA PHE A 329 -4.82 -5.50 -37.23
C PHE A 329 -5.06 -6.87 -37.85
N VAL A 330 -5.12 -6.94 -39.17
CA VAL A 330 -5.35 -8.18 -39.93
C VAL A 330 -4.24 -8.37 -40.94
N THR A 331 -3.54 -9.49 -40.84
CA THR A 331 -2.44 -9.85 -41.75
C THR A 331 -2.71 -11.21 -42.38
N PRO A 332 -2.90 -11.32 -43.70
CA PRO A 332 -2.99 -12.61 -44.37
C PRO A 332 -1.63 -13.32 -44.35
N THR A 333 -1.62 -14.57 -43.95
CA THR A 333 -0.43 -15.45 -43.89
C THR A 333 -0.42 -16.50 -45.01
N SER A 334 -1.57 -16.77 -45.63
CA SER A 334 -1.67 -17.49 -46.91
C SER A 334 -2.96 -17.10 -47.62
N ILE A 335 -2.96 -17.08 -48.95
CA ILE A 335 -4.15 -16.95 -49.80
C ILE A 335 -3.92 -17.81 -51.04
N ASP A 336 -4.79 -18.79 -51.30
CA ASP A 336 -4.74 -19.60 -52.52
C ASP A 336 -5.26 -18.79 -53.73
N PRO A 337 -4.53 -18.75 -54.87
CA PRO A 337 -4.95 -18.01 -56.07
C PRO A 337 -6.34 -18.39 -56.61
N GLN A 338 -6.80 -19.61 -56.33
CA GLN A 338 -8.14 -20.13 -56.69
C GLN A 338 -9.29 -19.30 -56.07
N LEU A 339 -9.03 -18.51 -55.04
CA LEU A 339 -10.03 -17.63 -54.43
C LEU A 339 -10.26 -16.34 -55.23
N LEU A 340 -9.33 -15.99 -56.14
CA LEU A 340 -9.27 -14.75 -56.94
C LEU A 340 -9.15 -13.43 -56.16
N GLY A 341 -9.48 -13.45 -54.87
CA GLY A 341 -9.45 -12.34 -53.93
C GLY A 341 -10.21 -12.74 -52.67
N VAL A 342 -9.83 -12.18 -51.52
CA VAL A 342 -10.51 -12.46 -50.24
C VAL A 342 -10.92 -11.17 -49.56
N ARG A 343 -12.13 -11.15 -48.99
CA ARG A 343 -12.67 -10.01 -48.26
C ARG A 343 -13.04 -10.40 -46.84
N LEU A 344 -12.55 -9.65 -45.86
CA LEU A 344 -12.94 -9.72 -44.45
C LEU A 344 -13.55 -8.39 -44.02
N THR A 345 -14.77 -8.44 -43.49
CA THR A 345 -15.44 -7.29 -42.87
C THR A 345 -15.57 -7.55 -41.38
N TRP A 346 -14.85 -6.76 -40.59
CA TRP A 346 -15.05 -6.73 -39.15
C TRP A 346 -16.34 -5.99 -38.83
N ASN A 347 -17.30 -6.70 -38.23
CA ASN A 347 -18.55 -6.14 -37.75
C ASN A 347 -18.37 -5.87 -36.25
N ALA A 348 -17.63 -4.80 -35.92
CA ALA A 348 -17.46 -4.37 -34.55
C ALA A 348 -18.82 -4.08 -33.91
N GLY A 349 -19.14 -4.77 -32.82
CA GLY A 349 -20.39 -4.58 -32.10
C GLY A 349 -20.15 -4.55 -30.60
N THR A 350 -21.06 -3.94 -29.87
CA THR A 350 -21.03 -3.85 -28.40
C THR A 350 -22.35 -4.32 -27.82
N VAL A 351 -22.31 -4.95 -26.65
CA VAL A 351 -23.50 -5.17 -25.82
C VAL A 351 -23.59 -3.97 -24.89
N CYS A 352 -24.48 -3.04 -25.22
CA CYS A 352 -24.62 -1.75 -24.56
C CYS A 352 -25.95 -1.10 -24.96
N ASP A 353 -26.68 -0.55 -23.99
CA ASP A 353 -27.98 0.11 -24.17
C ASP A 353 -27.85 1.53 -24.72
N HIS A 354 -26.73 2.20 -24.42
CA HIS A 354 -26.50 3.62 -24.75
C HIS A 354 -25.27 3.88 -25.62
N CYS A 355 -24.89 2.92 -26.46
CA CYS A 355 -23.72 3.04 -27.33
C CYS A 355 -24.07 3.35 -28.79
N THR A 356 -23.29 4.25 -29.40
CA THR A 356 -23.22 4.44 -30.85
C THR A 356 -21.78 4.26 -31.30
N SER A 357 -21.55 3.42 -32.31
CA SER A 357 -20.20 3.19 -32.87
C SER A 357 -20.08 3.75 -34.28
N THR A 358 -18.89 4.26 -34.62
CA THR A 358 -18.58 4.70 -35.99
C THR A 358 -18.46 3.50 -36.94
N GLN A 359 -18.76 3.71 -38.22
CA GLN A 359 -18.51 2.69 -39.25
C GLN A 359 -17.02 2.31 -39.26
N VAL A 360 -16.75 1.01 -39.37
CA VAL A 360 -15.37 0.49 -39.38
C VAL A 360 -14.62 1.01 -40.60
N ALA A 361 -13.57 1.79 -40.36
CA ALA A 361 -12.71 2.35 -41.39
C ALA A 361 -11.45 1.49 -41.56
N TRP A 362 -11.17 1.06 -42.78
CA TRP A 362 -10.00 0.24 -43.13
C TRP A 362 -8.89 1.07 -43.76
N LYS A 363 -7.64 0.81 -43.38
CA LYS A 363 -6.44 1.39 -43.99
C LYS A 363 -5.34 0.36 -44.17
N ASP A 364 -4.54 0.49 -45.22
CA ASP A 364 -3.26 -0.22 -45.34
C ASP A 364 -2.29 0.30 -44.26
N TYR A 365 -1.65 -0.60 -43.52
CA TYR A 365 -0.84 -0.25 -42.34
C TYR A 365 0.40 0.59 -42.68
N LEU A 366 1.05 0.28 -43.81
CA LEU A 366 2.33 0.89 -44.20
C LEU A 366 2.15 2.23 -44.92
N THR A 367 1.14 2.34 -45.77
CA THR A 367 0.89 3.53 -46.61
C THR A 367 -0.19 4.45 -46.05
N GLY A 368 -1.05 3.96 -45.16
CA GLY A 368 -2.17 4.71 -44.60
C GLY A 368 -3.31 4.98 -45.59
N ALA A 369 -3.21 4.45 -46.81
CA ALA A 369 -4.24 4.56 -47.83
C ALA A 369 -5.53 3.85 -47.41
N SER A 370 -6.68 4.40 -47.81
CA SER A 370 -7.98 3.77 -47.58
C SER A 370 -8.01 2.37 -48.20
N ALA A 371 -8.39 1.39 -47.40
CA ALA A 371 -8.53 0.00 -47.80
C ALA A 371 -9.98 -0.49 -47.59
N GLY A 372 -10.23 -1.78 -47.80
CA GLY A 372 -11.59 -2.35 -47.72
C GLY A 372 -11.68 -3.69 -47.01
N GLY A 373 -10.63 -4.09 -46.26
CA GLY A 373 -10.52 -5.45 -45.74
C GLY A 373 -10.44 -6.47 -46.88
N TYR A 374 -9.62 -6.18 -47.89
CA TYR A 374 -9.55 -6.95 -49.13
C TYR A 374 -8.09 -7.21 -49.53
N TRP A 375 -7.79 -8.43 -49.98
CA TRP A 375 -6.44 -8.85 -50.37
C TRP A 375 -6.46 -9.78 -51.58
N LEU A 376 -5.46 -9.63 -52.46
CA LEU A 376 -5.10 -10.64 -53.45
C LEU A 376 -4.05 -11.64 -52.91
N ASP A 377 -3.81 -12.73 -53.62
CA ASP A 377 -2.75 -13.71 -53.32
C ASP A 377 -1.34 -13.08 -53.24
N SER A 378 -1.07 -12.11 -54.13
CA SER A 378 0.14 -11.27 -54.12
C SER A 378 0.24 -10.29 -52.94
N GLU A 379 -0.68 -10.33 -51.98
CA GLU A 379 -0.78 -9.43 -50.84
C GLU A 379 -0.71 -10.12 -49.47
N VAL A 380 -0.24 -11.37 -49.45
CA VAL A 380 0.26 -12.02 -48.21
C VAL A 380 1.27 -11.09 -47.50
N ASP A 381 1.23 -11.10 -46.17
CA ASP A 381 1.97 -10.22 -45.25
C ASP A 381 1.61 -8.71 -45.32
N LYS A 382 0.69 -8.27 -46.19
CA LYS A 382 0.22 -6.86 -46.18
C LYS A 382 -0.85 -6.63 -45.10
N THR A 383 -0.44 -6.16 -43.93
CA THR A 383 -1.35 -5.80 -42.84
C THR A 383 -2.30 -4.65 -43.22
N GLN A 384 -3.60 -4.82 -43.00
CA GLN A 384 -4.56 -3.72 -42.95
C GLN A 384 -5.06 -3.52 -41.51
N VAL A 385 -5.36 -2.28 -41.15
CA VAL A 385 -5.90 -1.89 -39.84
C VAL A 385 -7.35 -1.44 -40.01
N ALA A 386 -8.24 -2.03 -39.23
CA ALA A 386 -9.64 -1.66 -39.14
C ALA A 386 -9.89 -0.91 -37.82
N SER A 387 -10.49 0.28 -37.88
CA SER A 387 -10.70 1.14 -36.71
C SER A 387 -12.17 1.49 -36.50
N THR A 388 -12.59 1.59 -35.24
CA THR A 388 -13.90 2.14 -34.85
C THR A 388 -13.79 2.86 -33.50
N THR A 389 -14.69 3.82 -33.28
CA THR A 389 -14.87 4.58 -32.05
C THR A 389 -16.27 4.28 -31.52
N THR A 390 -16.38 3.86 -30.28
CA THR A 390 -17.67 3.70 -29.59
C THR A 390 -17.86 4.86 -28.61
N LYS A 391 -19.02 5.53 -28.71
CA LYS A 391 -19.45 6.58 -27.78
C LYS A 391 -20.60 6.07 -26.93
N TRP A 392 -20.51 6.30 -25.62
CA TRP A 392 -21.55 6.05 -24.64
C TRP A 392 -22.25 7.35 -24.26
N THR A 393 -23.58 7.34 -24.31
CA THR A 393 -24.44 8.50 -24.09
C THR A 393 -25.46 8.29 -22.95
N GLY A 394 -25.20 7.32 -22.08
CA GLY A 394 -26.05 6.99 -20.94
C GLY A 394 -25.87 7.95 -19.76
N THR A 395 -26.47 7.58 -18.64
CA THR A 395 -26.24 8.22 -17.32
C THR A 395 -26.01 7.14 -16.26
N GLY A 396 -25.36 7.50 -15.15
CA GLY A 396 -24.92 6.52 -14.17
C GLY A 396 -23.68 5.76 -14.68
N LYS A 397 -23.70 4.42 -14.61
CA LYS A 397 -22.58 3.57 -15.07
C LYS A 397 -23.07 2.37 -15.87
N GLU A 398 -22.31 2.01 -16.90
CA GLU A 398 -22.55 0.87 -17.76
C GLU A 398 -21.25 0.08 -18.00
N THR A 399 -21.35 -1.24 -18.06
CA THR A 399 -20.23 -2.13 -18.40
C THR A 399 -20.51 -2.75 -19.76
N ILE A 400 -19.61 -2.50 -20.70
CA ILE A 400 -19.80 -2.72 -22.13
C ILE A 400 -18.94 -3.90 -22.58
N ASP A 401 -19.60 -4.94 -23.09
CA ASP A 401 -18.93 -6.10 -23.67
C ASP A 401 -18.70 -5.85 -25.16
N LEU A 402 -17.47 -6.04 -25.63
CA LEU A 402 -17.16 -5.95 -27.06
C LEU A 402 -17.50 -7.31 -27.70
N THR A 403 -18.03 -7.32 -28.92
CA THR A 403 -18.36 -8.55 -29.66
C THR A 403 -17.51 -8.66 -30.93
N TRP A 404 -16.98 -9.84 -31.20
CA TRP A 404 -16.04 -10.06 -32.30
C TRP A 404 -16.72 -10.83 -33.43
N ASN A 405 -17.41 -10.11 -34.31
CA ASN A 405 -18.09 -10.68 -35.47
C ASN A 405 -17.32 -10.39 -36.76
N MET A 406 -17.11 -11.41 -37.58
CA MET A 406 -16.42 -11.30 -38.87
C MET A 406 -17.29 -11.86 -39.99
N THR A 407 -17.38 -11.12 -41.11
CA THR A 407 -17.94 -11.62 -42.37
C THR A 407 -16.78 -11.87 -43.33
N ALA A 408 -16.73 -13.04 -43.97
CA ALA A 408 -15.74 -13.38 -44.98
C ALA A 408 -16.38 -13.77 -46.31
N ALA A 409 -15.79 -13.36 -47.42
CA ALA A 409 -16.21 -13.68 -48.78
C ALA A 409 -14.99 -13.88 -49.70
N VAL A 410 -15.22 -14.45 -50.89
CA VAL A 410 -14.19 -14.75 -51.90
C VAL A 410 -14.65 -14.22 -53.26
N ASP A 411 -13.73 -13.75 -54.10
CA ASP A 411 -14.10 -13.10 -55.38
C ASP A 411 -14.56 -14.10 -56.46
N VAL A 412 -14.26 -15.39 -56.31
CA VAL A 412 -14.78 -16.46 -57.19
C VAL A 412 -16.30 -16.65 -57.09
N ASP A 413 -16.92 -16.20 -55.99
CA ASP A 413 -18.37 -16.01 -55.89
C ASP A 413 -18.72 -15.04 -54.75
N LEU A 414 -19.12 -13.81 -55.10
CA LEU A 414 -19.39 -12.74 -54.14
C LEU A 414 -20.70 -12.90 -53.36
N ASP A 415 -21.62 -13.76 -53.81
CA ASP A 415 -22.86 -14.06 -53.07
C ASP A 415 -22.60 -15.04 -51.91
N LEU A 416 -21.49 -15.79 -51.98
CA LEU A 416 -21.04 -16.67 -50.90
C LEU A 416 -20.30 -15.89 -49.79
N SER A 417 -21.03 -15.59 -48.71
CA SER A 417 -20.44 -15.01 -47.50
C SER A 417 -20.64 -15.88 -46.25
N ALA A 418 -19.56 -16.14 -45.53
CA ALA A 418 -19.55 -16.77 -44.22
C ALA A 418 -19.58 -15.71 -43.11
N LYS A 419 -20.46 -15.85 -42.12
CA LYS A 419 -20.46 -15.00 -40.92
C LYS A 419 -20.08 -15.85 -39.72
N ALA A 420 -19.17 -15.35 -38.90
CA ALA A 420 -18.77 -16.00 -37.65
C ALA A 420 -18.77 -15.00 -36.50
N ASN A 421 -19.24 -15.46 -35.35
CA ASN A 421 -19.12 -14.78 -34.07
C ASN A 421 -18.05 -15.51 -33.25
N PHE A 422 -17.02 -14.79 -32.82
CA PHE A 422 -15.90 -15.34 -32.06
C PHE A 422 -16.02 -15.12 -30.54
N GLY A 423 -17.16 -14.57 -30.10
CA GLY A 423 -17.49 -14.35 -28.69
C GLY A 423 -17.54 -12.87 -28.33
N THR A 424 -17.53 -12.62 -27.02
CA THR A 424 -17.34 -11.29 -26.43
C THR A 424 -15.88 -11.06 -26.08
N SER A 425 -15.53 -9.92 -25.47
CA SER A 425 -14.16 -9.61 -25.05
C SER A 425 -13.70 -10.29 -23.75
N GLY A 426 -14.54 -11.13 -23.11
CA GLY A 426 -14.27 -11.66 -21.77
C GLY A 426 -14.59 -10.65 -20.66
N ASN A 427 -14.19 -10.93 -19.42
CA ASN A 427 -14.35 -10.00 -18.29
C ASN A 427 -13.22 -8.96 -18.24
N GLU A 428 -12.05 -9.31 -18.75
CA GLU A 428 -10.79 -8.58 -18.62
C GLU A 428 -10.75 -7.31 -19.48
N LEU A 429 -11.53 -7.31 -20.57
CA LEU A 429 -11.54 -6.28 -21.61
C LEU A 429 -12.92 -5.63 -21.74
N LYS A 430 -13.78 -5.76 -20.72
CA LYS A 430 -15.00 -4.98 -20.63
C LYS A 430 -14.64 -3.52 -20.42
N VAL A 431 -15.30 -2.62 -21.13
CA VAL A 431 -15.11 -1.18 -20.92
C VAL A 431 -16.17 -0.71 -19.93
N ARG A 432 -15.80 -0.04 -18.85
CA ARG A 432 -16.78 0.68 -18.02
C ARG A 432 -16.84 2.13 -18.46
N CYS A 433 -18.02 2.59 -18.85
CA CYS A 433 -18.30 4.00 -19.09
C CYS A 433 -19.32 4.50 -18.06
N ASP A 434 -19.18 5.75 -17.63
CA ASP A 434 -19.97 6.37 -16.56
C ASP A 434 -19.77 7.90 -16.58
N ASP A 435 -20.75 8.61 -16.02
CA ASP A 435 -20.79 10.07 -15.84
C ASP A 435 -20.62 10.51 -14.36
N LEU A 436 -20.27 9.57 -13.49
CA LEU A 436 -20.33 9.70 -12.02
C LEU A 436 -19.17 10.52 -11.40
N SER A 437 -18.07 10.68 -12.13
CA SER A 437 -17.01 11.64 -11.78
C SER A 437 -17.53 13.09 -11.87
N THR A 438 -16.90 14.01 -11.15
CA THR A 438 -17.34 15.43 -11.14
C THR A 438 -16.39 16.36 -11.93
N GLY A 439 -16.92 17.46 -12.45
CA GLY A 439 -16.12 18.53 -13.07
C GLY A 439 -15.66 18.20 -14.49
N SER A 440 -14.40 18.50 -14.84
CA SER A 440 -13.83 18.21 -16.16
C SER A 440 -13.55 16.73 -16.42
N GLN A 441 -13.71 15.87 -15.40
CA GLN A 441 -13.43 14.44 -15.46
C GLN A 441 -14.63 13.59 -15.91
N THR A 442 -15.73 14.21 -16.36
CA THR A 442 -16.96 13.50 -16.73
C THR A 442 -17.53 13.93 -18.09
N PRO A 443 -18.11 13.00 -18.88
CA PRO A 443 -18.06 11.55 -18.68
C PRO A 443 -16.74 10.97 -19.24
N GLY A 444 -16.56 9.65 -19.12
CA GLY A 444 -15.38 8.95 -19.65
C GLY A 444 -15.55 7.44 -19.65
N CYS A 445 -14.49 6.70 -19.96
CA CYS A 445 -14.44 5.24 -19.92
C CYS A 445 -13.08 4.74 -19.35
N VAL A 446 -13.08 3.56 -18.73
CA VAL A 446 -11.88 2.86 -18.22
C VAL A 446 -11.97 1.35 -18.43
N LEU A 447 -10.84 0.66 -18.24
CA LEU A 447 -10.73 -0.80 -18.19
C LEU A 447 -10.66 -1.23 -16.71
N PRO A 448 -11.78 -1.62 -16.09
CA PRO A 448 -11.87 -1.81 -14.63
C PRO A 448 -11.12 -3.06 -14.13
N TYR A 449 -10.73 -3.98 -15.02
CA TYR A 449 -9.95 -5.17 -14.66
C TYR A 449 -8.52 -4.85 -14.23
N TYR A 450 -7.93 -3.76 -14.75
CA TYR A 450 -6.64 -3.28 -14.28
C TYR A 450 -6.77 -2.72 -12.86
N THR A 451 -5.99 -3.30 -11.95
CA THR A 451 -5.88 -2.85 -10.56
C THR A 451 -4.66 -1.92 -10.45
N PRO A 452 -4.86 -0.58 -10.33
CA PRO A 452 -3.76 0.36 -10.20
C PRO A 452 -3.00 0.18 -8.87
N THR A 453 -1.77 0.70 -8.81
CA THR A 453 -0.99 0.79 -7.57
C THR A 453 -0.78 2.25 -7.24
N TYR A 454 -1.26 2.70 -6.07
CA TYR A 454 -0.89 4.01 -5.55
C TYR A 454 0.47 3.92 -4.87
N THR A 455 1.40 4.73 -5.35
CA THR A 455 2.79 4.73 -4.86
C THR A 455 2.98 5.92 -3.95
N VAL A 456 3.08 5.67 -2.63
CA VAL A 456 3.30 6.75 -1.67
C VAL A 456 4.67 7.36 -1.93
N ASP A 457 4.72 8.67 -2.14
CA ASP A 457 6.00 9.36 -2.32
C ASP A 457 6.76 9.43 -0.99
N THR A 458 7.51 8.38 -0.65
CA THR A 458 8.26 8.30 0.61
C THR A 458 9.50 9.18 0.66
N ASN A 459 9.88 9.87 -0.43
CA ASN A 459 10.86 10.95 -0.37
C ASN A 459 10.23 12.19 0.29
N LEU A 460 9.01 12.58 -0.11
CA LEU A 460 8.30 13.72 0.47
C LEU A 460 7.57 13.36 1.77
N TYR A 461 7.02 12.15 1.85
CA TYR A 461 6.16 11.67 2.94
C TYR A 461 6.70 10.44 3.69
N PRO A 462 7.98 10.43 4.12
CA PRO A 462 8.62 9.28 4.74
C PRO A 462 7.92 8.78 6.02
N ALA A 463 7.30 9.66 6.82
CA ALA A 463 6.63 9.26 8.06
C ALA A 463 5.33 8.48 7.81
N ALA A 464 4.54 8.91 6.82
CA ALA A 464 3.31 8.25 6.42
C ALA A 464 3.61 6.89 5.78
N GLY A 465 4.55 6.83 4.83
CA GLY A 465 4.99 5.57 4.22
C GLY A 465 5.58 4.57 5.24
N ALA A 466 6.33 5.07 6.24
CA ALA A 466 6.87 4.25 7.34
C ALA A 466 5.76 3.62 8.21
N TYR A 467 4.66 4.34 8.39
CA TYR A 467 3.48 3.90 9.13
C TYR A 467 2.65 2.91 8.31
N TYR A 468 2.34 3.23 7.04
CA TYR A 468 1.55 2.35 6.17
C TYR A 468 2.26 1.01 5.91
N TRP A 469 3.56 1.02 5.61
CA TRP A 469 4.33 -0.23 5.46
C TRP A 469 4.30 -1.07 6.75
N PHE A 470 4.42 -0.45 7.93
CA PHE A 470 4.36 -1.18 9.20
C PHE A 470 2.99 -1.84 9.41
N MET A 471 1.90 -1.12 9.13
CA MET A 471 0.55 -1.66 9.28
C MET A 471 0.24 -2.76 8.26
N GLN A 472 0.69 -2.64 7.00
CA GLN A 472 0.61 -3.72 6.00
C GLN A 472 1.22 -5.04 6.52
N HIS A 473 2.24 -4.97 7.39
CA HIS A 473 2.92 -6.13 7.97
C HIS A 473 2.44 -6.54 9.39
N ARG A 474 1.50 -5.80 10.00
CA ARG A 474 0.95 -6.10 11.34
C ARG A 474 -0.55 -6.39 11.34
N MET A 475 -1.27 -5.98 10.30
CA MET A 475 -2.70 -6.25 10.16
C MET A 475 -3.01 -7.64 9.60
N THR A 476 -4.11 -8.22 10.07
CA THR A 476 -4.58 -9.54 9.63
C THR A 476 -4.95 -9.55 8.15
N GLY A 477 -4.09 -10.12 7.31
CA GLY A 477 -4.32 -10.24 5.86
C GLY A 477 -3.86 -9.05 5.04
N ALA A 478 -2.94 -8.22 5.56
CA ALA A 478 -2.08 -7.31 4.80
C ALA A 478 -2.78 -6.46 3.69
N PRO A 479 -3.81 -5.66 4.03
CA PRO A 479 -4.56 -4.91 3.04
C PRO A 479 -3.68 -3.91 2.26
N GLY A 480 -3.99 -3.75 0.97
CA GLY A 480 -3.20 -2.99 0.01
C GLY A 480 -1.99 -3.73 -0.57
N THR A 481 -1.87 -5.06 -0.39
CA THR A 481 -0.75 -5.86 -0.90
C THR A 481 -1.23 -7.13 -1.59
N GLY A 482 -0.48 -7.61 -2.60
CA GLY A 482 -0.63 -8.96 -3.18
C GLY A 482 -2.07 -9.32 -3.57
N ASP A 483 -2.61 -10.38 -2.96
CA ASP A 483 -3.99 -10.86 -3.20
C ASP A 483 -5.07 -10.11 -2.39
N ALA A 484 -4.69 -9.05 -1.66
CA ALA A 484 -5.55 -8.27 -0.77
C ALA A 484 -5.47 -6.76 -1.10
N PRO A 485 -6.02 -6.30 -2.24
CA PRO A 485 -6.10 -4.87 -2.55
C PRO A 485 -6.94 -4.09 -1.52
N LEU A 486 -6.77 -2.77 -1.53
CA LEU A 486 -7.73 -1.83 -0.94
C LEU A 486 -8.85 -1.57 -1.94
N HIS A 487 -10.07 -1.30 -1.49
CA HIS A 487 -11.20 -0.93 -2.34
C HIS A 487 -11.64 0.50 -2.03
N TYR A 488 -11.78 1.33 -3.07
CA TYR A 488 -12.10 2.74 -2.93
C TYR A 488 -13.53 2.96 -2.41
N LEU A 489 -13.66 3.83 -1.40
CA LEU A 489 -14.95 4.39 -0.97
C LEU A 489 -15.38 5.49 -1.97
N GLY A 490 -16.20 5.10 -2.93
CA GLY A 490 -16.51 5.90 -4.12
C GLY A 490 -17.78 6.74 -4.02
N PRO A 491 -17.95 7.71 -4.95
CA PRO A 491 -19.07 8.65 -4.95
C PRO A 491 -20.43 7.95 -5.19
N ASP A 492 -20.44 6.77 -5.80
CA ASP A 492 -21.61 5.94 -6.06
C ASP A 492 -21.88 4.89 -4.97
N THR A 493 -21.25 5.01 -3.80
CA THR A 493 -21.52 4.09 -2.69
C THR A 493 -23.00 4.04 -2.30
N THR A 494 -23.44 2.84 -1.93
CA THR A 494 -24.79 2.55 -1.46
C THR A 494 -24.90 2.54 0.07
N LYS A 495 -23.77 2.57 0.79
CA LYS A 495 -23.78 2.72 2.25
C LYS A 495 -24.23 4.11 2.64
N THR A 496 -25.01 4.18 3.71
CA THR A 496 -25.47 5.44 4.30
C THR A 496 -25.07 5.54 5.76
N ASN A 497 -24.88 6.77 6.25
CA ASN A 497 -24.73 7.04 7.67
C ASN A 497 -26.09 7.10 8.36
N SER A 498 -26.10 7.33 9.68
CA SER A 498 -27.32 7.37 10.51
C SER A 498 -28.31 8.49 10.16
N LYS A 499 -27.96 9.42 9.26
CA LYS A 499 -28.85 10.48 8.75
C LYS A 499 -29.49 10.12 7.41
N GLY A 500 -29.05 9.04 6.77
CA GLY A 500 -29.45 8.65 5.42
C GLY A 500 -28.58 9.26 4.31
N ASP A 501 -27.59 10.09 4.63
CA ASP A 501 -26.59 10.58 3.68
C ASP A 501 -25.64 9.44 3.27
N LYS A 502 -25.06 9.48 2.06
CA LYS A 502 -24.01 8.52 1.65
C LYS A 502 -22.83 8.53 2.62
N TRP A 503 -22.30 7.35 2.92
CA TRP A 503 -21.13 7.21 3.79
C TRP A 503 -19.90 7.84 3.14
N THR A 504 -19.15 8.63 3.91
CA THR A 504 -17.96 9.34 3.40
C THR A 504 -16.72 9.01 4.21
N ARG A 505 -15.55 9.40 3.69
CA ARG A 505 -14.29 9.36 4.46
C ARG A 505 -14.37 10.11 5.80
N ALA A 506 -15.24 11.13 5.92
CA ALA A 506 -15.39 11.86 7.17
C ALA A 506 -16.14 11.05 8.24
N ASP A 507 -17.08 10.18 7.82
CA ASP A 507 -17.78 9.25 8.70
C ASP A 507 -16.81 8.15 9.18
N SER A 508 -15.99 7.57 8.29
CA SER A 508 -14.93 6.62 8.67
C SER A 508 -13.93 7.23 9.67
N ARG A 509 -13.42 8.45 9.39
CA ARG A 509 -12.53 9.17 10.32
C ARG A 509 -13.19 9.49 11.66
N ALA A 510 -14.52 9.64 11.72
CA ALA A 510 -15.21 9.93 12.98
C ALA A 510 -15.19 8.72 13.95
N VAL A 511 -15.03 7.49 13.43
CA VAL A 511 -14.90 6.26 14.23
C VAL A 511 -13.46 6.03 14.68
N VAL A 512 -12.50 6.07 13.75
CA VAL A 512 -11.09 5.78 14.06
C VAL A 512 -10.39 6.99 14.68
N CYS A 513 -10.50 8.16 14.04
CA CYS A 513 -9.84 9.41 14.39
C CYS A 513 -10.79 10.51 14.93
N PRO A 514 -11.60 10.25 15.98
CA PRO A 514 -12.54 11.23 16.51
C PRO A 514 -11.80 12.46 17.07
N LYS A 515 -12.45 13.63 16.99
CA LYS A 515 -11.88 14.90 17.52
C LYS A 515 -11.58 14.87 19.03
N THR A 516 -12.16 13.92 19.77
CA THR A 516 -11.93 13.69 21.20
C THR A 516 -10.68 12.87 21.50
N TRP A 517 -10.05 12.24 20.50
CA TRP A 517 -8.83 11.45 20.71
C TRP A 517 -7.64 12.34 21.07
N THR A 518 -6.99 12.05 22.20
CA THR A 518 -5.80 12.76 22.67
C THR A 518 -4.55 12.24 21.95
N ARG A 519 -4.15 12.96 20.89
CA ARG A 519 -2.93 12.72 20.11
C ARG A 519 -1.70 12.63 21.01
N HIS A 520 -0.69 11.90 20.56
CA HIS A 520 0.62 11.90 21.22
C HIS A 520 1.31 13.24 20.95
N PRO A 521 1.99 13.88 21.92
CA PRO A 521 2.85 15.02 21.62
C PRO A 521 3.92 14.62 20.60
N LEU A 522 4.05 15.39 19.51
CA LEU A 522 5.18 15.26 18.59
C LEU A 522 6.32 16.19 19.00
N ASP A 523 7.54 15.86 18.58
CA ASP A 523 8.66 16.79 18.64
C ASP A 523 8.39 17.97 17.67
N ALA A 524 8.76 19.20 18.05
CA ALA A 524 8.52 20.38 17.22
C ALA A 524 9.21 20.29 15.84
N ALA A 525 10.30 19.53 15.70
CA ALA A 525 10.97 19.27 14.42
C ALA A 525 10.15 18.37 13.47
N LEU A 526 9.14 17.65 13.98
CA LEU A 526 8.19 16.87 13.20
C LEU A 526 6.96 17.69 12.77
N GLY A 527 6.66 18.80 13.45
CA GLY A 527 5.51 19.66 13.14
C GLY A 527 4.20 19.23 13.83
N GLU A 528 3.07 19.72 13.32
CA GLU A 528 1.77 19.62 14.01
C GLU A 528 1.25 18.17 14.12
N PRO A 529 0.78 17.74 15.31
CA PRO A 529 0.27 16.39 15.54
C PRO A 529 -1.10 16.18 14.91
N THR A 530 -1.23 15.18 14.03
CA THR A 530 -2.51 14.79 13.40
C THR A 530 -2.79 13.30 13.55
N CYS A 531 -4.05 12.89 13.43
CA CYS A 531 -4.46 11.49 13.49
C CYS A 531 -4.46 10.89 12.08
N ASP A 532 -3.56 9.95 11.83
CA ASP A 532 -3.52 9.15 10.61
C ASP A 532 -4.10 7.76 10.88
N GLU A 533 -4.73 7.14 9.88
CA GLU A 533 -5.43 5.86 10.02
C GLU A 533 -5.10 4.93 8.87
N PHE A 534 -5.03 3.63 9.17
CA PHE A 534 -4.77 2.61 8.17
C PHE A 534 -5.67 1.38 8.40
N SER A 535 -6.33 0.84 7.39
CA SER A 535 -6.42 1.36 6.02
C SER A 535 -7.16 2.70 5.94
N MET A 536 -6.86 3.49 4.91
CA MET A 536 -7.23 4.90 4.83
C MET A 536 -8.76 5.10 4.84
N ALA A 537 -9.24 6.18 5.46
CA ALA A 537 -10.65 6.52 5.60
C ALA A 537 -11.51 6.46 4.32
N SER A 538 -10.89 6.64 3.16
CA SER A 538 -11.50 6.54 1.83
C SER A 538 -11.43 5.13 1.22
N THR A 539 -11.38 4.10 2.06
CA THR A 539 -11.37 2.69 1.65
C THR A 539 -12.40 1.87 2.42
N HIS A 540 -12.85 0.75 1.86
CA HIS A 540 -13.75 -0.20 2.52
C HIS A 540 -13.03 -0.96 3.64
N GLU A 541 -11.70 -1.04 3.59
CA GLU A 541 -10.84 -1.64 4.62
C GLU A 541 -10.55 -0.72 5.80
N SER A 542 -10.99 0.55 5.77
CA SER A 542 -10.92 1.41 6.97
C SER A 542 -11.67 0.73 8.10
N GLY A 543 -11.07 0.72 9.30
CA GLY A 543 -11.74 0.22 10.50
C GLY A 543 -13.02 0.99 10.84
N GLY A 544 -13.19 2.20 10.30
CA GLY A 544 -14.41 2.99 10.44
C GLY A 544 -15.51 2.66 9.44
N TYR A 545 -15.27 1.85 8.39
CA TYR A 545 -16.28 1.57 7.36
C TYR A 545 -17.27 0.47 7.81
N PRO A 546 -18.58 0.75 7.88
CA PRO A 546 -19.57 -0.15 8.46
C PRO A 546 -20.13 -1.13 7.41
N ASP A 547 -19.44 -2.25 7.23
CA ASP A 547 -19.95 -3.37 6.43
C ASP A 547 -19.73 -4.72 7.11
N ALA A 548 -20.71 -5.63 6.96
CA ALA A 548 -20.66 -6.96 7.54
C ALA A 548 -19.57 -7.86 6.92
N GLY A 549 -19.10 -7.54 5.70
CA GLY A 549 -17.92 -8.16 5.09
C GLY A 549 -16.59 -7.54 5.52
N ASN A 550 -16.60 -6.35 6.15
CA ASN A 550 -15.39 -5.67 6.59
C ASN A 550 -14.83 -6.29 7.88
N LYS A 551 -13.95 -7.28 7.73
CA LYS A 551 -13.21 -7.92 8.83
C LYS A 551 -12.31 -6.95 9.63
N TYR A 552 -12.06 -5.74 9.12
CA TYR A 552 -11.26 -4.69 9.76
C TYR A 552 -12.10 -3.76 10.65
N GLN A 553 -13.44 -3.86 10.60
CA GLN A 553 -14.33 -2.95 11.32
C GLN A 553 -14.11 -2.94 12.84
N VAL A 554 -14.08 -1.75 13.41
CA VAL A 554 -14.03 -1.48 14.86
C VAL A 554 -15.24 -0.66 15.32
N ALA A 555 -15.59 -0.77 16.60
CA ALA A 555 -16.60 0.08 17.23
C ALA A 555 -16.05 1.50 17.47
N ASP A 556 -14.77 1.60 17.84
CA ASP A 556 -14.02 2.85 17.90
C ASP A 556 -12.52 2.60 17.70
N GLY A 557 -11.76 3.64 17.35
CA GLY A 557 -10.33 3.50 17.04
C GLY A 557 -9.41 3.08 18.18
N ASN A 558 -9.89 2.85 19.42
CA ASN A 558 -9.08 2.25 20.49
C ASN A 558 -8.82 0.75 20.26
N GLU A 559 -9.63 0.10 19.41
CA GLU A 559 -9.36 -1.26 18.91
C GLU A 559 -8.25 -1.32 17.83
N CYS A 560 -7.77 -0.18 17.33
CA CYS A 560 -6.65 -0.12 16.40
C CYS A 560 -5.29 -0.16 17.13
N ALA A 561 -4.23 -0.55 16.41
CA ALA A 561 -2.86 -0.33 16.83
C ALA A 561 -2.61 1.15 17.10
N GLN A 562 -2.17 1.49 18.32
CA GLN A 562 -1.86 2.87 18.71
C GLN A 562 -0.38 3.19 18.47
N LEU A 563 -0.11 4.21 17.66
CA LEU A 563 1.24 4.53 17.18
C LEU A 563 1.53 6.04 17.20
N TYR A 564 2.80 6.41 17.11
CA TYR A 564 3.20 7.80 16.86
C TYR A 564 4.60 7.91 16.25
N ALA A 565 4.86 9.03 15.57
CA ALA A 565 6.19 9.40 15.08
C ALA A 565 7.01 10.11 16.18
N ALA A 566 8.30 9.80 16.29
CA ALA A 566 9.22 10.51 17.18
C ALA A 566 10.67 10.53 16.67
N PRO A 567 11.55 11.41 17.18
CA PRO A 567 12.99 11.33 16.95
C PRO A 567 13.58 9.99 17.40
N SER A 568 14.49 9.44 16.61
CA SER A 568 15.16 8.15 16.82
C SER A 568 16.66 8.30 16.52
N GLY A 569 17.41 8.85 17.48
CA GLY A 569 18.81 9.20 17.27
C GLY A 569 18.94 10.38 16.30
N SER A 570 19.59 10.17 15.15
CA SER A 570 19.76 11.18 14.09
C SER A 570 18.70 11.11 12.99
N SER A 571 17.71 10.22 13.11
CA SER A 571 16.56 10.08 12.21
C SER A 571 15.26 10.21 13.00
N PHE A 572 14.13 9.89 12.37
CA PHE A 572 12.86 9.68 13.05
C PHE A 572 12.47 8.20 13.00
N GLY A 573 11.38 7.83 13.67
CA GLY A 573 10.81 6.50 13.61
C GLY A 573 9.38 6.40 14.17
N ILE A 574 8.74 5.26 13.93
CA ILE A 574 7.39 4.92 14.41
C ILE A 574 7.48 4.07 15.68
N PHE A 575 6.77 4.47 16.73
CA PHE A 575 6.77 3.89 18.07
C PHE A 575 5.35 3.55 18.54
N ALA A 576 5.23 2.66 19.54
CA ALA A 576 3.96 2.29 20.14
C ALA A 576 3.46 3.38 21.12
N ASP A 577 2.24 3.88 20.93
CA ASP A 577 1.61 4.78 21.89
C ASP A 577 0.99 3.97 23.03
N THR A 578 1.81 3.69 24.05
CA THR A 578 1.42 2.82 25.17
C THR A 578 0.56 3.52 26.23
N ARG A 579 0.04 4.73 25.94
CA ARG A 579 -0.89 5.42 26.84
C ARG A 579 -2.25 4.72 26.90
N THR A 580 -2.67 4.09 25.79
CA THR A 580 -3.91 3.32 25.68
C THR A 580 -3.66 1.81 25.75
N ASP A 581 -2.75 1.28 24.94
CA ASP A 581 -2.37 -0.15 24.96
C ASP A 581 -0.95 -0.36 25.48
N LYS A 582 -0.84 -0.91 26.69
CA LYS A 582 0.44 -1.18 27.37
C LYS A 582 1.29 -2.28 26.70
N SER A 583 0.73 -3.06 25.79
CA SER A 583 1.44 -4.11 25.06
C SER A 583 2.03 -3.64 23.73
N GLY A 584 1.44 -2.59 23.14
CA GLY A 584 1.74 -2.15 21.79
C GLY A 584 1.22 -3.11 20.71
N PRO A 585 1.31 -2.70 19.43
CA PRO A 585 0.72 -3.41 18.29
C PRO A 585 1.02 -4.92 18.24
N SER A 586 -0.04 -5.72 18.22
CA SER A 586 0.00 -7.18 18.03
C SER A 586 0.29 -7.57 16.58
N THR A 587 0.19 -8.85 16.25
CA THR A 587 0.27 -9.37 14.88
C THR A 587 -1.10 -9.66 14.25
N ALA A 588 -2.19 -9.19 14.88
CA ALA A 588 -3.56 -9.48 14.47
C ALA A 588 -4.41 -8.20 14.37
N GLU A 589 -3.78 -7.06 14.16
CA GLU A 589 -4.42 -5.74 14.19
C GLU A 589 -5.55 -5.62 13.17
N LYS A 590 -6.67 -5.04 13.59
CA LYS A 590 -7.80 -4.72 12.73
C LYS A 590 -7.60 -3.43 11.93
N CYS A 591 -6.85 -2.49 12.50
CA CYS A 591 -6.58 -1.18 11.93
C CYS A 591 -5.37 -0.55 12.64
N GLY A 592 -4.82 0.51 12.08
CA GLY A 592 -3.85 1.39 12.71
C GLY A 592 -4.45 2.77 12.99
N ARG A 593 -4.00 3.38 14.08
CA ARG A 593 -4.22 4.79 14.42
C ARG A 593 -2.93 5.40 14.94
N ALA A 594 -2.38 6.36 14.19
CA ALA A 594 -1.08 6.93 14.48
C ALA A 594 -1.15 8.46 14.69
N THR A 595 -0.31 8.98 15.60
CA THR A 595 0.00 10.42 15.57
C THR A 595 1.15 10.68 14.60
N ILE A 596 0.82 11.29 13.47
CA ILE A 596 1.73 11.58 12.35
C ILE A 596 1.72 13.10 12.09
N PRO A 597 2.83 13.70 11.61
CA PRO A 597 2.86 15.11 11.22
C PRO A 597 1.75 15.49 10.22
N GLY A 598 1.16 16.67 10.39
CA GLY A 598 0.06 17.16 9.54
C GLY A 598 0.38 17.07 8.05
N THR A 599 1.48 17.67 7.59
CA THR A 599 1.88 17.60 6.17
C THR A 599 2.10 16.18 5.67
N GLN A 600 2.55 15.25 6.53
CA GLN A 600 2.78 13.86 6.15
C GLN A 600 1.44 13.13 5.96
N ASN A 601 0.56 13.17 6.97
CA ASN A 601 -0.79 12.55 6.93
C ASN A 601 -1.69 13.15 5.84
N GLU A 602 -1.71 14.48 5.73
CA GLU A 602 -2.62 15.17 4.81
C GLU A 602 -2.19 15.00 3.35
N GLN A 603 -0.89 15.05 3.04
CA GLN A 603 -0.43 15.06 1.65
C GLN A 603 -0.13 13.66 1.10
N ALA A 604 0.35 12.71 1.91
CA ALA A 604 0.75 11.35 1.46
C ALA A 604 -0.34 10.54 0.75
N PHE A 605 -1.60 10.96 0.87
CA PHE A 605 -2.75 10.33 0.25
C PHE A 605 -3.74 11.34 -0.36
N THR A 606 -3.40 12.64 -0.40
CA THR A 606 -4.23 13.65 -1.10
C THR A 606 -4.19 13.41 -2.60
N ASP A 607 -3.06 12.96 -3.12
CA ASP A 607 -2.87 12.69 -4.55
C ASP A 607 -3.39 11.31 -5.00
N LEU A 608 -4.17 10.58 -4.17
CA LEU A 608 -4.86 9.38 -4.65
C LEU A 608 -5.77 9.80 -5.83
N PRO A 609 -5.46 9.39 -7.06
CA PRO A 609 -6.01 10.02 -8.25
C PRO A 609 -7.32 9.34 -8.66
N ALA A 610 -8.19 9.04 -7.68
CA ALA A 610 -9.44 8.35 -7.91
C ALA A 610 -10.28 8.98 -9.05
N PRO A 611 -10.31 10.31 -9.26
CA PRO A 611 -10.93 10.90 -10.46
C PRO A 611 -10.20 10.57 -11.78
N SER A 612 -8.87 10.53 -11.81
CA SER A 612 -8.06 10.29 -13.03
C SER A 612 -8.05 8.82 -13.44
N TRP A 613 -7.93 7.89 -12.48
CA TRP A 613 -8.18 6.46 -12.68
C TRP A 613 -9.67 6.13 -12.78
N ARG A 614 -10.52 7.15 -12.59
CA ARG A 614 -11.98 7.13 -12.66
C ARG A 614 -12.60 5.98 -11.86
N MET A 615 -12.10 5.85 -10.62
CA MET A 615 -12.48 4.85 -9.65
C MET A 615 -13.88 5.10 -9.11
N LEU A 616 -14.65 4.01 -9.00
CA LEU A 616 -15.97 3.98 -8.38
C LEU A 616 -15.94 3.18 -7.07
N ASP A 617 -17.06 3.15 -6.36
CA ASP A 617 -17.19 2.43 -5.10
C ASP A 617 -16.92 0.93 -5.29
N GLY A 618 -15.98 0.39 -4.51
CA GLY A 618 -15.54 -0.99 -4.64
C GLY A 618 -14.47 -1.24 -5.71
N ASP A 619 -13.94 -0.22 -6.40
CA ASP A 619 -12.78 -0.42 -7.29
C ASP A 619 -11.51 -0.70 -6.49
N ALA A 620 -10.81 -1.78 -6.84
CA ALA A 620 -9.58 -2.22 -6.21
C ALA A 620 -8.36 -1.34 -6.57
N PHE A 621 -7.41 -1.22 -5.64
CA PHE A 621 -6.07 -0.66 -5.86
C PHE A 621 -5.05 -1.22 -4.84
N TYR A 622 -3.78 -1.26 -5.21
CA TYR A 622 -2.67 -1.60 -4.30
C TYR A 622 -2.00 -0.36 -3.72
N LEU A 623 -1.25 -0.55 -2.63
CA LEU A 623 -0.47 0.51 -1.99
C LEU A 623 1.01 0.11 -1.92
N SER A 624 1.85 0.81 -2.69
CA SER A 624 3.31 0.70 -2.64
C SER A 624 3.89 1.73 -1.66
N ASN A 625 4.92 1.31 -0.93
CA ASN A 625 5.65 2.13 0.04
C ASN A 625 7.17 2.07 -0.26
N PRO A 626 7.64 2.68 -1.36
CA PRO A 626 9.02 2.57 -1.81
C PRO A 626 10.02 2.95 -0.71
N GLY A 627 11.19 2.31 -0.73
CA GLY A 627 12.22 2.53 0.29
C GLY A 627 12.04 1.67 1.54
N PHE A 628 10.85 1.14 1.82
CA PHE A 628 10.61 0.13 2.88
C PHE A 628 10.43 -1.29 2.32
N GLU A 629 10.05 -1.46 1.06
CA GLU A 629 9.78 -2.76 0.40
C GLU A 629 10.95 -3.76 0.39
N HIS A 630 12.17 -3.31 0.69
CA HIS A 630 13.33 -4.19 0.87
C HIS A 630 13.33 -4.93 2.23
N CYS A 631 12.43 -4.57 3.14
CA CYS A 631 12.22 -5.21 4.43
C CYS A 631 11.07 -6.23 4.32
N THR A 632 11.28 -7.43 4.87
CA THR A 632 10.33 -8.55 4.74
C THR A 632 9.57 -8.88 6.03
N SER A 633 9.88 -8.20 7.14
CA SER A 633 9.19 -8.42 8.42
C SER A 633 9.36 -7.24 9.38
N THR A 634 8.46 -7.17 10.36
CA THR A 634 8.48 -6.18 11.47
C THR A 634 9.07 -6.75 12.76
N SER A 635 9.87 -7.84 12.67
CA SER A 635 10.60 -8.41 13.82
C SER A 635 11.91 -7.67 14.13
N SER A 636 12.36 -6.82 13.21
CA SER A 636 13.50 -5.91 13.33
C SER A 636 13.11 -4.54 12.79
N THR A 637 13.74 -3.48 13.30
CA THR A 637 13.55 -2.11 12.78
C THR A 637 13.86 -2.05 11.28
N CYS A 638 12.86 -1.72 10.45
CA CYS A 638 13.08 -1.43 9.03
C CYS A 638 13.53 0.02 8.85
N ALA A 639 14.70 0.23 8.26
CA ALA A 639 15.24 1.57 8.01
C ALA A 639 15.03 1.94 6.54
N TRP A 640 14.39 3.09 6.29
CA TRP A 640 14.14 3.60 4.93
C TRP A 640 15.41 3.69 4.08
N LYS A 641 15.32 3.25 2.82
CA LYS A 641 16.34 3.46 1.80
C LYS A 641 15.88 4.49 0.79
N LYS A 642 16.78 5.40 0.40
CA LYS A 642 16.48 6.42 -0.60
C LYS A 642 16.12 5.81 -1.94
N ILE A 643 15.05 6.33 -2.52
CA ILE A 643 14.56 6.01 -3.87
C ILE A 643 14.96 7.14 -4.81
N SER A 644 15.51 6.75 -5.96
CA SER A 644 16.11 7.60 -7.00
C SER A 644 15.26 7.68 -8.25
#